data_AF-A0A357AVA8-F1
#
_entry.id   AF-A0A357AVA8-F1
#
_cell.length_a   1.000
_cell.length_b   1.000
_cell.length_c   1.000
_cell.angle_alpha   90.00
_cell.angle_beta   90.00
_cell.angle_gamma   90.00
#
_symmetry.space_group_name_H-M   'P 1'
#
loop_
_entity.id
_entity.type
_entity.pdbx_description
1 polymer ?
#
loop_
_entity_poly.entity_id
_entity_poly.type
_entity_poly.pdbx_seq_one_letter_code
_entity_poly.pdbx_strand_id
1 'polypeptide(L)'
;DELQPLFEERAQHLAAYCALPGTPERLALDAVVRDMNELTPESVIEDYLEPARNPDLPDPNAPADGPEMPWLLTLGPAELAEGLTQLHSGFRLILSLARLRAEDVLEILYACQGRVTHLEIFNLKDCATGKTCDNDRILELQAAINSQNVVRLKRFIQKVMVDLADSTAPDAAERRRTLERILCDIPGFLAYYKHTPLRSRVGTDSTGQSHRLHGMGLVIRETLPPGAQRALDDPRSTRRRIPVRATAYLRETRRPAEGASALTRPLLRLLQRLPGGSFFFGERSRDWVIPDYVASPPEESNIYTLGGIQKEAPHVFAPCALPESEQPLSLKYLNSWLKNALKILLGFVPAFLTFFWTKDWWVLAWGGAFIWFAITGVRNIIQSVLGSGGLHRSPLVRWKDYVSWERVADSLLYTGFSVPLLDWLVKTLILDQSLGINTSTSPTELYAFMALANGLYLMSHNLFRGLPRTAAFANLFRSVLSIPLAVGLNWLAGEFLLEAGMDPAEAAGVLQKWAAIISKAASDTVAAVIEGLADRDQNVRMRQWDYMGKIEQIFRVYAKLELLFPRQDVLRMLESPKEFLSTIASEGRDFDKIVAVNALDLLYFWWYQPRAKSVLRRCLREMTQEERKVFLLSQYVLLEAKEISQLFLDGLVGKDFSKALAFYLDYSRPYLEQLQELALRCAPEGLGGTVDGKPRPLPG
;
A
#
# COMPACT_ATOMS: atom_id res chain seq x y z
N ASP A 1 17.95 -25.71 11.71
CA ASP A 1 16.93 -26.06 12.71
C ASP A 1 17.49 -26.92 13.85
N GLU A 2 18.25 -27.99 13.59
CA GLU A 2 18.80 -28.84 14.67
C GLU A 2 19.95 -28.22 15.49
N LEU A 3 20.74 -27.30 14.90
CA LEU A 3 21.87 -26.65 15.59
C LEU A 3 21.44 -25.53 16.56
N GLN A 4 20.28 -24.92 16.31
CA GLN A 4 19.79 -23.79 17.10
C GLN A 4 19.55 -24.12 18.59
N PRO A 5 18.86 -25.22 18.95
CA PRO A 5 18.67 -25.59 20.36
C PRO A 5 20.00 -25.92 21.07
N LEU A 6 21.00 -26.44 20.36
CA LEU A 6 22.33 -26.71 20.91
C LEU A 6 23.08 -25.41 21.24
N PHE A 7 22.93 -24.37 20.40
CA PHE A 7 23.49 -23.06 20.69
C PHE A 7 22.78 -22.36 21.86
N GLU A 8 21.46 -22.53 22.00
CA GLU A 8 20.70 -22.02 23.15
C GLU A 8 21.15 -22.68 24.46
N GLU A 9 21.29 -24.01 24.48
CA GLU A 9 21.78 -24.76 25.65
C GLU A 9 23.21 -24.34 26.02
N ARG A 10 24.08 -24.22 25.01
CA ARG A 10 25.47 -23.77 25.22
C ARG A 10 25.51 -22.33 25.73
N ALA A 11 24.70 -21.41 25.20
CA ALA A 11 24.63 -20.03 25.66
C ALA A 11 24.11 -19.93 27.11
N GLN A 12 23.14 -20.76 27.50
CA GLN A 12 22.66 -20.84 28.89
C GLN A 12 23.74 -21.32 29.85
N HIS A 13 24.55 -22.32 29.45
CA HIS A 13 25.71 -22.75 30.22
C HIS A 13 26.75 -21.63 30.39
N LEU A 14 26.95 -20.82 29.35
CA LEU A 14 27.87 -19.69 29.37
C LEU A 14 27.36 -18.51 30.22
N ALA A 15 26.04 -18.37 30.42
CA ALA A 15 25.43 -17.35 31.27
C ALA A 15 25.83 -17.44 32.75
N ALA A 16 26.10 -18.63 33.25
CA ALA A 16 26.59 -18.84 34.62
C ALA A 16 27.94 -18.15 34.89
N TYR A 17 28.72 -17.88 33.84
CA TYR A 17 30.06 -17.29 33.94
C TYR A 17 30.08 -15.76 33.82
N CYS A 18 28.93 -15.12 33.55
CA CYS A 18 28.81 -13.66 33.44
C CYS A 18 29.09 -12.90 34.75
N ALA A 19 29.07 -13.59 35.88
CA ALA A 19 29.39 -13.03 37.20
C ALA A 19 30.89 -12.83 37.44
N LEU A 20 31.76 -13.40 36.59
CA LEU A 20 33.21 -13.22 36.71
C LEU A 20 33.62 -11.80 36.28
N PRO A 21 34.47 -11.09 37.06
CA PRO A 21 35.10 -9.84 36.61
C PRO A 21 35.95 -10.12 35.37
N GLY A 22 36.35 -9.09 34.61
CA GLY A 22 37.04 -9.16 33.30
C GLY A 22 38.38 -9.92 33.28
N THR A 23 38.35 -11.21 33.57
CA THR A 23 39.47 -12.15 33.55
C THR A 23 39.75 -12.59 32.11
N PRO A 24 40.97 -13.07 31.82
CA PRO A 24 41.30 -13.64 30.51
C PRO A 24 40.36 -14.79 30.10
N GLU A 25 39.81 -15.52 31.07
CA GLU A 25 38.80 -16.58 30.84
C GLU A 25 37.50 -16.01 30.27
N ARG A 26 37.05 -14.84 30.76
CA ARG A 26 35.87 -14.16 30.24
C ARG A 26 36.06 -13.70 28.80
N LEU A 27 37.24 -13.18 28.45
CA LEU A 27 37.55 -12.80 27.07
C LEU A 27 37.57 -13.99 26.11
N ALA A 28 38.05 -15.16 26.56
CA ALA A 28 38.00 -16.39 25.78
C ALA A 28 36.56 -16.89 25.57
N LEU A 29 35.71 -16.77 26.60
CA LEU A 29 34.29 -17.14 26.52
C LEU A 29 33.50 -16.18 25.62
N ASP A 30 33.77 -14.88 25.68
CA ASP A 30 33.19 -13.87 24.79
C ASP A 30 33.59 -14.13 23.32
N ALA A 31 34.81 -14.61 23.07
CA ALA A 31 35.24 -15.03 21.75
C ALA A 31 34.45 -16.25 21.24
N VAL A 32 34.23 -17.28 22.09
CA VAL A 32 33.41 -18.45 21.72
C VAL A 32 31.97 -18.05 21.41
N VAL A 33 31.40 -17.14 22.20
CA VAL A 33 30.05 -16.61 21.96
C VAL A 33 29.99 -15.82 20.65
N ARG A 34 31.03 -15.05 20.33
CA ARG A 34 31.13 -14.35 19.04
C ARG A 34 31.19 -15.35 17.89
N ASP A 35 32.02 -16.38 17.98
CA ASP A 35 32.15 -17.40 16.95
C ASP A 35 30.84 -18.17 16.75
N MET A 36 30.08 -18.44 17.83
CA MET A 36 28.74 -19.02 17.76
C MET A 36 27.73 -18.10 17.05
N ASN A 37 27.77 -16.79 17.31
CA ASN A 37 26.89 -15.81 16.64
C ASN A 37 27.30 -15.57 15.17
N GLU A 38 28.56 -15.83 14.81
CA GLU A 38 29.08 -15.70 13.43
C GLU A 38 28.84 -16.95 12.57
N LEU A 39 28.51 -18.09 13.18
CA LEU A 39 28.26 -19.34 12.47
C LEU A 39 26.88 -19.35 11.81
N THR A 40 26.80 -18.95 10.55
CA THR A 40 25.61 -19.01 9.71
C THR A 40 25.68 -20.16 8.69
N PRO A 41 24.56 -20.58 8.08
CA PRO A 41 24.58 -21.58 7.00
C PRO A 41 25.57 -21.22 5.87
N GLU A 42 25.69 -19.93 5.54
CA GLU A 42 26.66 -19.47 4.54
C GLU A 42 28.10 -19.67 4.99
N SER A 43 28.42 -19.40 6.26
CA SER A 43 29.76 -19.70 6.80
C SER A 43 30.07 -21.19 6.75
N VAL A 44 29.08 -22.07 6.98
CA VAL A 44 29.28 -23.52 6.86
C VAL A 44 29.59 -23.89 5.41
N ILE A 45 28.84 -23.32 4.46
CA ILE A 45 29.06 -23.60 3.04
C ILE A 45 30.43 -23.09 2.58
N GLU A 46 30.75 -21.81 2.85
CA GLU A 46 31.96 -21.15 2.37
C GLU A 46 33.22 -21.64 3.07
N ASP A 47 33.17 -21.82 4.40
CA ASP A 47 34.38 -22.12 5.20
C ASP A 47 34.63 -23.64 5.32
N TYR A 48 33.60 -24.50 5.19
CA TYR A 48 33.72 -25.95 5.44
C TYR A 48 33.31 -26.86 4.27
N LEU A 49 32.35 -26.44 3.43
CA LEU A 49 31.82 -27.30 2.34
C LEU A 49 32.34 -26.92 0.96
N GLU A 50 32.97 -25.75 0.78
CA GLU A 50 33.56 -25.40 -0.51
C GLU A 50 34.70 -26.36 -0.88
N PRO A 51 34.75 -26.89 -2.12
CA PRO A 51 35.80 -27.80 -2.57
C PRO A 51 37.22 -27.23 -2.43
N ALA A 52 37.37 -25.90 -2.48
CA ALA A 52 38.64 -25.22 -2.25
C ALA A 52 39.18 -25.39 -0.82
N ARG A 53 38.28 -25.58 0.16
CA ARG A 53 38.58 -25.80 1.58
C ARG A 53 38.56 -27.29 1.93
N ASN A 54 37.72 -28.07 1.26
CA ASN A 54 37.53 -29.49 1.53
C ASN A 54 37.45 -30.30 0.22
N PRO A 55 38.60 -30.64 -0.39
CA PRO A 55 38.67 -31.24 -1.73
C PRO A 55 38.14 -32.67 -1.81
N ASP A 56 37.96 -33.34 -0.66
CA ASP A 56 37.44 -34.71 -0.58
C ASP A 56 35.91 -34.75 -0.75
N LEU A 57 35.23 -33.60 -0.66
CA LEU A 57 33.80 -33.49 -0.88
C LEU A 57 33.48 -33.28 -2.37
N PRO A 58 32.47 -33.98 -2.92
CA PRO A 58 32.03 -33.75 -4.29
C PRO A 58 31.48 -32.32 -4.46
N ASP A 59 31.93 -31.61 -5.49
CA ASP A 59 31.44 -30.25 -5.77
C ASP A 59 29.99 -30.29 -6.26
N PRO A 60 29.01 -29.75 -5.51
CA PRO A 60 27.62 -29.74 -5.93
C PRO A 60 27.37 -28.85 -7.17
N ASN A 61 28.31 -27.96 -7.53
CA ASN A 61 28.20 -27.09 -8.70
C ASN A 61 28.79 -27.71 -9.98
N ALA A 62 29.51 -28.83 -9.87
CA ALA A 62 30.07 -29.54 -11.00
C ALA A 62 29.16 -30.73 -11.35
N PRO A 63 28.53 -30.74 -12.54
CA PRO A 63 27.76 -31.89 -12.97
C PRO A 63 28.69 -33.12 -13.14
N ALA A 64 28.38 -34.23 -12.45
CA ALA A 64 29.12 -35.49 -12.54
C ALA A 64 28.57 -36.44 -13.62
N ASP A 65 29.43 -37.07 -14.41
CA ASP A 65 28.99 -38.04 -15.43
C ASP A 65 28.44 -39.33 -14.79
N GLY A 66 27.12 -39.44 -14.63
CA GLY A 66 26.47 -40.63 -14.06
C GLY A 66 24.94 -40.69 -14.24
N PRO A 67 24.34 -41.89 -14.15
CA PRO A 67 22.90 -42.10 -14.34
C PRO A 67 22.04 -41.54 -13.19
N GLU A 68 22.64 -41.17 -12.06
CA GLU A 68 21.96 -40.54 -10.92
C GLU A 68 21.83 -39.01 -11.06
N MET A 69 22.34 -38.42 -12.14
CA MET A 69 22.24 -36.98 -12.37
C MET A 69 20.79 -36.55 -12.63
N PRO A 70 20.30 -35.49 -11.97
CA PRO A 70 19.03 -34.87 -12.32
C PRO A 70 19.03 -34.41 -13.78
N TRP A 71 18.03 -34.85 -14.56
CA TRP A 71 17.91 -34.54 -16.00
C TRP A 71 17.96 -33.04 -16.35
N LEU A 72 17.63 -32.14 -15.41
CA LEU A 72 17.74 -30.69 -15.61
C LEU A 72 19.19 -30.20 -15.74
N LEU A 73 20.14 -30.88 -15.10
CA LEU A 73 21.57 -30.54 -15.13
C LEU A 73 22.28 -31.06 -16.39
N THR A 74 21.63 -31.92 -17.18
CA THR A 74 22.16 -32.40 -18.47
C THR A 74 21.78 -31.50 -19.65
N LEU A 75 20.87 -30.53 -19.46
CA LEU A 75 20.34 -29.71 -20.54
C LEU A 75 21.25 -28.51 -20.85
N GLY A 76 21.35 -28.19 -22.14
CA GLY A 76 22.02 -26.97 -22.57
C GLY A 76 21.19 -25.70 -22.33
N PRO A 77 21.80 -24.49 -22.38
CA PRO A 77 21.09 -23.22 -22.18
C PRO A 77 19.91 -23.02 -23.14
N ALA A 78 20.04 -23.46 -24.39
CA ALA A 78 18.98 -23.33 -25.40
C ALA A 78 17.76 -24.22 -25.09
N GLU A 79 18.00 -25.45 -24.65
CA GLU A 79 16.95 -26.42 -24.29
C GLU A 79 16.22 -25.99 -23.02
N LEU A 80 16.96 -25.48 -22.03
CA LEU A 80 16.38 -24.88 -20.83
C LEU A 80 15.50 -23.67 -21.18
N ALA A 81 15.98 -22.77 -22.04
CA ALA A 81 15.20 -21.62 -22.48
C ALA A 81 13.93 -22.02 -23.26
N GLU A 82 14.01 -23.08 -24.06
CA GLU A 82 12.86 -23.64 -24.77
C GLU A 82 11.84 -24.27 -23.82
N GLY A 83 12.28 -25.09 -22.87
CA GLY A 83 11.41 -25.67 -21.84
C GLY A 83 10.67 -24.60 -21.02
N LEU A 84 11.36 -23.53 -20.64
CA LEU A 84 10.75 -22.39 -19.94
C LEU A 84 9.70 -21.66 -20.78
N THR A 85 9.86 -21.66 -22.11
CA THR A 85 8.89 -21.07 -23.04
C THR A 85 7.55 -21.80 -23.04
N GLN A 86 7.55 -23.11 -22.75
CA GLN A 86 6.35 -23.93 -22.73
C GLN A 86 5.51 -23.75 -21.46
N LEU A 87 6.10 -23.20 -20.38
CA LEU A 87 5.42 -23.07 -19.08
C LEU A 87 4.47 -21.87 -19.01
N HIS A 88 4.84 -20.73 -19.59
CA HIS A 88 4.05 -19.50 -19.49
C HIS A 88 4.29 -18.58 -20.69
N SER A 89 3.24 -17.96 -21.23
CA SER A 89 3.37 -16.96 -22.28
C SER A 89 3.73 -15.58 -21.71
N GLY A 90 4.57 -14.81 -22.42
CA GLY A 90 4.94 -13.45 -22.02
C GLY A 90 5.93 -13.34 -20.85
N PHE A 91 6.55 -14.45 -20.44
CA PHE A 91 7.65 -14.45 -19.47
C PHE A 91 8.88 -13.69 -20.00
N ARG A 92 9.73 -13.24 -19.08
CA ARG A 92 11.00 -12.57 -19.37
C ARG A 92 12.11 -13.43 -18.80
N LEU A 93 12.97 -13.96 -19.67
CA LEU A 93 14.14 -14.70 -19.24
C LEU A 93 15.29 -13.74 -18.95
N ILE A 94 15.82 -13.82 -17.73
CA ILE A 94 16.90 -12.96 -17.21
C ILE A 94 18.13 -13.86 -17.03
N LEU A 95 19.25 -13.49 -17.63
CA LEU A 95 20.52 -14.17 -17.44
C LEU A 95 21.26 -13.56 -16.24
N SER A 96 21.52 -14.37 -15.22
CA SER A 96 22.42 -14.00 -14.12
C SER A 96 23.86 -13.98 -14.62
N LEU A 97 24.62 -12.95 -14.25
CA LEU A 97 26.01 -12.75 -14.68
C LEU A 97 27.03 -13.29 -13.65
N ALA A 98 26.57 -13.97 -12.59
CA ALA A 98 27.44 -14.51 -11.55
C ALA A 98 28.45 -15.50 -12.13
N ARG A 99 29.75 -15.25 -11.91
CA ARG A 99 30.88 -16.06 -12.41
C ARG A 99 30.97 -16.19 -13.94
N LEU A 100 30.17 -15.43 -14.70
CA LEU A 100 30.24 -15.42 -16.15
C LEU A 100 31.20 -14.33 -16.65
N ARG A 101 31.94 -14.66 -17.70
CA ARG A 101 32.75 -13.72 -18.48
C ARG A 101 32.01 -13.29 -19.73
N ALA A 102 32.51 -12.26 -20.40
CA ALA A 102 31.89 -11.76 -21.62
C ALA A 102 31.79 -12.82 -22.74
N GLU A 103 32.77 -13.71 -22.84
CA GLU A 103 32.75 -14.87 -23.74
C GLU A 103 31.60 -15.83 -23.45
N ASP A 104 31.36 -16.18 -22.18
CA ASP A 104 30.28 -17.10 -21.77
C ASP A 104 28.90 -16.49 -22.11
N VAL A 105 28.74 -15.20 -21.80
CA VAL A 105 27.50 -14.47 -22.09
C VAL A 105 27.24 -14.41 -23.59
N LEU A 106 28.26 -14.16 -24.40
CA LEU A 106 28.16 -14.14 -25.86
C LEU A 106 27.67 -15.49 -26.42
N GLU A 107 28.25 -16.59 -25.96
CA GLU A 107 27.87 -17.94 -26.38
C GLU A 107 26.43 -18.29 -25.97
N ILE A 108 26.05 -18.00 -24.73
CA ILE A 108 24.70 -18.25 -24.20
C ILE A 108 23.65 -17.44 -24.98
N LEU A 109 23.91 -16.15 -25.23
CA LEU A 109 22.99 -15.27 -25.94
C LEU A 109 22.78 -15.73 -27.40
N TYR A 110 23.83 -16.22 -28.05
CA TYR A 110 23.73 -16.78 -29.40
C TYR A 110 22.98 -18.11 -29.41
N ALA A 111 23.33 -19.04 -28.51
CA ALA A 111 22.67 -20.34 -28.39
C ALA A 111 21.16 -20.21 -28.10
N CYS A 112 20.78 -19.23 -27.29
CA CYS A 112 19.38 -19.00 -26.92
C CYS A 112 18.55 -18.28 -28.01
N GLN A 113 19.19 -17.78 -29.09
CA GLN A 113 18.52 -17.17 -30.25
C GLN A 113 17.50 -16.07 -29.90
N GLY A 114 17.84 -15.19 -28.95
CA GLY A 114 16.96 -14.07 -28.53
C GLY A 114 15.93 -14.40 -27.45
N ARG A 115 15.90 -15.63 -26.93
CA ARG A 115 15.02 -16.01 -25.79
C ARG A 115 15.42 -15.31 -24.49
N VAL A 116 16.71 -15.04 -24.29
CA VAL A 116 17.21 -14.22 -23.16
C VAL A 116 16.86 -12.76 -23.44
N THR A 117 16.04 -12.14 -22.59
CA THR A 117 15.55 -10.77 -22.84
C THR A 117 16.22 -9.72 -21.96
N HIS A 118 16.76 -10.13 -20.81
CA HIS A 118 17.42 -9.22 -19.86
C HIS A 118 18.72 -9.82 -19.34
N LEU A 119 19.69 -8.96 -19.03
CA LEU A 119 20.89 -9.28 -18.25
C LEU A 119 20.76 -8.71 -16.84
N GLU A 120 21.09 -9.50 -15.83
CA GLU A 120 21.20 -9.03 -14.46
C GLU A 120 22.57 -8.36 -14.26
N ILE A 121 22.65 -7.06 -14.58
CA ILE A 121 23.90 -6.30 -14.57
C ILE A 121 24.47 -6.12 -13.15
N PHE A 122 23.63 -6.27 -12.13
CA PHE A 122 24.02 -6.16 -10.74
C PHE A 122 23.08 -6.97 -9.86
N ASN A 123 23.67 -7.86 -9.07
CA ASN A 123 23.02 -8.53 -7.96
C ASN A 123 23.79 -8.18 -6.67
N LEU A 124 23.06 -7.77 -5.64
CA LEU A 124 23.65 -7.32 -4.38
C LEU A 124 24.44 -8.43 -3.66
N LYS A 125 23.96 -9.68 -3.72
CA LYS A 125 24.61 -10.84 -3.10
C LYS A 125 25.88 -11.22 -3.86
N ASP A 126 25.82 -11.24 -5.18
CA ASP A 126 26.99 -11.59 -6.01
C ASP A 126 28.08 -10.54 -5.92
N CYS A 127 27.71 -9.26 -5.84
CA CYS A 127 28.67 -8.18 -5.61
C CYS A 127 29.32 -8.30 -4.22
N ALA A 128 28.55 -8.62 -3.16
CA ALA A 128 29.07 -8.75 -1.81
C ALA A 128 30.02 -9.97 -1.68
N THR A 129 29.75 -11.04 -2.42
CA THR A 129 30.56 -12.28 -2.43
C THR A 129 31.67 -12.28 -3.49
N GLY A 130 31.87 -11.17 -4.21
CA GLY A 130 32.93 -11.05 -5.22
C GLY A 130 32.75 -11.94 -6.46
N LYS A 131 31.52 -12.39 -6.75
CA LYS A 131 31.20 -13.29 -7.88
C LYS A 131 31.06 -12.57 -9.22
N THR A 132 31.14 -11.23 -9.24
CA THR A 132 31.08 -10.42 -10.46
C THR A 132 32.48 -10.32 -11.09
N CYS A 133 32.68 -10.97 -12.24
CA CYS A 133 34.00 -11.08 -12.86
C CYS A 133 34.28 -10.06 -13.97
N ASP A 134 33.31 -9.78 -14.84
CA ASP A 134 33.58 -9.09 -16.12
C ASP A 134 32.45 -8.14 -16.59
N ASN A 135 31.83 -7.43 -15.65
CA ASN A 135 30.63 -6.62 -15.93
C ASN A 135 30.84 -5.54 -16.99
N ASP A 136 32.01 -4.91 -17.05
CA ASP A 136 32.29 -3.83 -18.01
C ASP A 136 32.31 -4.34 -19.47
N ARG A 137 32.96 -5.48 -19.74
CA ARG A 137 32.96 -6.10 -21.08
C ARG A 137 31.56 -6.61 -21.45
N ILE A 138 30.79 -7.11 -20.48
CA ILE A 138 29.40 -7.56 -20.70
C ILE A 138 28.49 -6.38 -21.07
N LEU A 139 28.64 -5.22 -20.41
CA LEU A 139 27.90 -4.00 -20.77
C LEU A 139 28.30 -3.47 -22.15
N GLU A 140 29.58 -3.57 -22.51
CA GLU A 140 30.06 -3.24 -23.86
C GLU A 140 29.41 -4.16 -24.91
N LEU A 141 29.34 -5.48 -24.64
CA LEU A 141 28.65 -6.45 -25.49
C LEU A 141 27.17 -6.11 -25.67
N GLN A 142 26.45 -5.84 -24.56
CA GLN A 142 25.06 -5.45 -24.60
C GLN A 142 24.85 -4.19 -25.47
N ALA A 143 25.69 -3.17 -25.30
CA ALA A 143 25.65 -1.96 -26.10
C ALA A 143 25.97 -2.23 -27.59
N ALA A 144 26.88 -3.17 -27.88
CA ALA A 144 27.21 -3.57 -29.25
C ALA A 144 26.02 -4.24 -29.94
N ILE A 145 25.34 -5.17 -29.26
CA ILE A 145 24.13 -5.86 -29.77
C ILE A 145 22.98 -4.85 -29.97
N ASN A 146 22.70 -4.03 -28.95
CA ASN A 146 21.59 -3.07 -28.99
C ASN A 146 21.79 -1.95 -30.01
N SER A 147 23.03 -1.59 -30.33
CA SER A 147 23.31 -0.58 -31.36
C SER A 147 23.06 -1.08 -32.79
N GLN A 148 22.78 -2.39 -32.97
CA GLN A 148 22.57 -3.04 -34.27
C GLN A 148 23.71 -2.79 -35.27
N ASN A 149 24.92 -2.52 -34.75
CA ASN A 149 26.09 -2.20 -35.54
C ASN A 149 26.98 -3.44 -35.70
N VAL A 150 26.95 -4.02 -36.91
CA VAL A 150 27.76 -5.19 -37.30
C VAL A 150 29.24 -4.99 -37.03
N VAL A 151 29.79 -3.79 -37.30
CA VAL A 151 31.22 -3.51 -37.14
C VAL A 151 31.61 -3.49 -35.66
N ARG A 152 30.77 -2.91 -34.81
CA ARG A 152 31.01 -2.84 -33.36
C ARG A 152 31.02 -4.22 -32.73
N LEU A 153 30.04 -5.06 -33.08
CA LEU A 153 29.95 -6.44 -32.59
C LEU A 153 31.09 -7.31 -33.14
N LYS A 154 31.45 -7.18 -34.42
CA LYS A 154 32.59 -7.88 -35.01
C LYS A 154 33.90 -7.56 -34.28
N ARG A 155 34.18 -6.27 -34.02
CA ARG A 155 35.39 -5.86 -33.28
C ARG A 155 35.42 -6.43 -31.87
N PHE A 156 34.27 -6.44 -31.18
CA PHE A 156 34.15 -7.03 -29.85
C PHE A 156 34.49 -8.52 -29.88
N ILE A 157 33.87 -9.30 -30.78
CA ILE A 157 34.13 -10.74 -30.92
C ILE A 157 35.61 -11.01 -31.25
N GLN A 158 36.19 -10.24 -32.17
CA GLN A 158 37.60 -10.37 -32.52
C GLN A 158 38.54 -10.10 -31.34
N LYS A 159 38.21 -9.11 -30.49
CA LYS A 159 38.98 -8.83 -29.27
C LYS A 159 38.92 -10.01 -28.30
N VAL A 160 37.72 -10.54 -28.05
CA VAL A 160 37.52 -11.73 -27.20
C VAL A 160 38.29 -12.95 -27.74
N MET A 161 38.30 -13.15 -29.06
CA MET A 161 39.08 -14.24 -29.69
C MET A 161 40.59 -14.10 -29.53
N VAL A 162 41.12 -12.87 -29.55
CA VAL A 162 42.55 -12.61 -29.28
C VAL A 162 42.87 -12.91 -27.83
N ASP A 163 42.05 -12.44 -26.90
CA ASP A 163 42.22 -12.69 -25.46
C ASP A 163 42.19 -14.21 -25.15
N LEU A 164 41.35 -14.98 -25.86
CA LEU A 164 41.28 -16.44 -25.75
C LEU A 164 42.49 -17.17 -26.35
N ALA A 165 43.16 -16.59 -27.36
CA ALA A 165 44.34 -17.20 -27.97
C ALA A 165 45.55 -17.20 -27.03
N ASP A 166 45.59 -16.25 -26.10
CA ASP A 166 46.63 -16.13 -25.06
C ASP A 166 46.27 -16.93 -23.78
N SER A 167 45.09 -17.54 -23.72
CA SER A 167 44.61 -18.33 -22.56
C SER A 167 45.11 -19.78 -22.61
N THR A 168 45.48 -20.32 -21.45
CA THR A 168 45.92 -21.72 -21.26
C THR A 168 44.79 -22.68 -20.91
N ALA A 169 43.53 -22.24 -21.00
CA ALA A 169 42.37 -23.05 -20.62
C ALA A 169 42.15 -24.24 -21.59
N PRO A 170 41.81 -25.44 -21.08
CA PRO A 170 41.68 -26.66 -21.89
C PRO A 170 40.53 -26.60 -22.92
N ASP A 171 39.52 -25.76 -22.68
CA ASP A 171 38.34 -25.55 -23.53
C ASP A 171 38.50 -24.39 -24.53
N ALA A 172 39.64 -23.67 -24.52
CA ALA A 172 39.86 -22.49 -25.35
C ALA A 172 39.73 -22.75 -26.87
N ALA A 173 40.16 -23.93 -27.33
CA ALA A 173 40.09 -24.32 -28.74
C ALA A 173 38.64 -24.54 -29.22
N GLU A 174 37.78 -25.08 -28.37
CA GLU A 174 36.37 -25.32 -28.68
C GLU A 174 35.59 -24.00 -28.68
N ARG A 175 35.77 -23.18 -27.63
CA ARG A 175 35.20 -21.83 -27.55
C ARG A 175 35.54 -20.97 -28.76
N ARG A 176 36.80 -21.03 -29.21
CA ARG A 176 37.23 -20.31 -30.41
C ARG A 176 36.45 -20.72 -31.66
N ARG A 177 36.19 -22.02 -31.87
CA ARG A 177 35.35 -22.49 -32.99
C ARG A 177 33.93 -21.96 -32.89
N THR A 178 33.37 -21.92 -31.68
CA THR A 178 32.05 -21.34 -31.43
C THR A 178 32.03 -19.85 -31.77
N LEU A 179 33.04 -19.09 -31.35
CA LEU A 179 33.16 -17.66 -31.68
C LEU A 179 33.36 -17.41 -33.18
N GLU A 180 34.10 -18.26 -33.89
CA GLU A 180 34.24 -18.20 -35.35
C GLU A 180 32.89 -18.41 -36.05
N ARG A 181 32.08 -19.36 -35.57
CA ARG A 181 30.70 -19.56 -36.05
C ARG A 181 29.84 -18.31 -35.83
N ILE A 182 29.89 -17.72 -34.63
CA ILE A 182 29.14 -16.48 -34.32
C ILE A 182 29.63 -15.33 -35.22
N LEU A 183 30.93 -15.23 -35.47
CA LEU A 183 31.54 -14.21 -36.33
C LEU A 183 31.07 -14.33 -37.79
N CYS A 184 30.88 -15.56 -38.28
CA CYS A 184 30.32 -15.83 -39.61
C CYS A 184 28.80 -15.51 -39.69
N ASP A 185 28.09 -15.55 -38.57
CA ASP A 185 26.63 -15.34 -38.47
C ASP A 185 26.23 -14.09 -37.65
N ILE A 186 27.02 -13.02 -37.74
CA ILE A 186 26.68 -11.75 -37.06
C ILE A 186 25.31 -11.21 -37.48
N PRO A 187 24.91 -11.22 -38.77
CA PRO A 187 23.58 -10.75 -39.16
C PRO A 187 22.45 -11.56 -38.53
N GLY A 188 22.58 -12.88 -38.43
CA GLY A 188 21.61 -13.74 -37.74
C GLY A 188 21.54 -13.42 -36.25
N PHE A 189 22.69 -13.25 -35.61
CA PHE A 189 22.74 -12.91 -34.19
C PHE A 189 22.08 -11.56 -33.87
N LEU A 190 22.34 -10.52 -34.68
CA LEU A 190 21.70 -9.21 -34.51
C LEU A 190 20.19 -9.26 -34.78
N ALA A 191 19.75 -10.08 -35.73
CA ALA A 191 18.34 -10.23 -36.07
C ALA A 191 17.50 -10.70 -34.89
N TYR A 192 18.05 -11.56 -34.02
CA TYR A 192 17.37 -12.03 -32.80
C TYR A 192 16.98 -10.89 -31.84
N TYR A 193 17.77 -9.80 -31.79
CA TYR A 193 17.55 -8.66 -30.88
C TYR A 193 17.05 -7.39 -31.56
N LYS A 194 16.72 -7.46 -32.85
CA LYS A 194 16.34 -6.28 -33.67
C LYS A 194 15.06 -5.59 -33.16
N HIS A 195 14.06 -6.36 -32.77
CA HIS A 195 12.76 -5.85 -32.30
C HIS A 195 12.66 -5.77 -30.78
N THR A 196 13.43 -6.60 -30.08
CA THR A 196 13.47 -6.66 -28.62
C THR A 196 14.92 -6.47 -28.18
N PRO A 197 15.34 -5.23 -27.85
CA PRO A 197 16.70 -5.00 -27.39
C PRO A 197 16.93 -5.69 -26.05
N LEU A 198 18.16 -6.13 -25.82
CA LEU A 198 18.58 -6.78 -24.58
C LEU A 198 18.60 -5.74 -23.45
N ARG A 199 17.74 -5.91 -22.43
CA ARG A 199 17.57 -4.93 -21.34
C ARG A 199 18.39 -5.28 -20.10
N SER A 200 18.56 -4.31 -19.21
CA SER A 200 19.28 -4.51 -17.94
C SER A 200 18.34 -4.63 -16.75
N ARG A 201 18.71 -5.46 -15.78
CA ARG A 201 18.03 -5.63 -14.49
C ARG A 201 19.02 -5.54 -13.35
N VAL A 202 18.51 -5.03 -12.23
CA VAL A 202 19.22 -4.95 -10.96
C VAL A 202 18.40 -5.72 -9.94
N GLY A 203 19.04 -6.66 -9.24
CA GLY A 203 18.40 -7.61 -8.35
C GLY A 203 18.92 -7.54 -6.91
N THR A 204 18.08 -8.00 -5.99
CA THR A 204 18.47 -8.34 -4.62
C THR A 204 17.85 -9.68 -4.27
N ASP A 205 18.68 -10.63 -3.87
CA ASP A 205 18.20 -11.93 -3.43
C ASP A 205 17.77 -11.93 -1.97
N SER A 206 16.94 -12.90 -1.61
CA SER A 206 16.66 -13.18 -0.20
C SER A 206 17.92 -13.72 0.46
N THR A 207 18.41 -12.99 1.46
CA THR A 207 19.65 -13.29 2.18
C THR A 207 19.40 -14.06 3.48
N GLY A 208 18.20 -14.60 3.70
CA GLY A 208 17.87 -15.36 4.91
C GLY A 208 18.15 -14.56 6.19
N GLN A 209 18.49 -15.26 7.28
CA GLN A 209 18.97 -14.62 8.52
C GLN A 209 20.47 -14.26 8.45
N SER A 210 21.10 -14.30 7.28
CA SER A 210 22.54 -14.10 7.16
C SER A 210 22.94 -12.66 7.52
N HIS A 211 23.76 -12.51 8.55
CA HIS A 211 24.25 -11.21 9.03
C HIS A 211 25.37 -10.63 8.15
N ARG A 212 26.00 -11.46 7.30
CA ARG A 212 27.09 -11.08 6.39
C ARG A 212 26.59 -10.38 5.13
N LEU A 213 25.31 -10.54 4.79
CA LEU A 213 24.73 -10.05 3.55
C LEU A 213 23.77 -8.88 3.81
N HIS A 214 23.65 -8.00 2.83
CA HIS A 214 22.73 -6.87 2.91
C HIS A 214 21.27 -7.35 2.97
N GLY A 215 20.44 -6.63 3.74
CA GLY A 215 18.99 -6.82 3.66
C GLY A 215 18.43 -6.45 2.27
N MET A 216 17.35 -7.12 1.87
CA MET A 216 16.72 -6.95 0.56
C MET A 216 16.28 -5.51 0.27
N GLY A 217 16.22 -5.19 -1.02
CA GLY A 217 15.60 -3.99 -1.54
C GLY A 217 16.58 -2.87 -1.87
N LEU A 218 16.23 -2.13 -2.92
CA LEU A 218 16.99 -0.99 -3.44
C LEU A 218 16.07 0.22 -3.52
N VAL A 219 16.66 1.41 -3.41
CA VAL A 219 15.94 2.66 -3.56
C VAL A 219 16.74 3.68 -4.35
N ILE A 220 16.07 4.39 -5.24
CA ILE A 220 16.64 5.51 -5.99
C ILE A 220 16.44 6.78 -5.16
N ARG A 221 17.54 7.47 -4.83
CA ARG A 221 17.55 8.64 -3.94
C ARG A 221 16.54 9.72 -4.35
N GLU A 222 16.44 10.02 -5.64
CA GLU A 222 15.58 11.08 -6.18
C GLU A 222 14.08 10.78 -6.03
N THR A 223 13.72 9.51 -5.82
CA THR A 223 12.33 9.09 -5.61
C THR A 223 11.85 9.31 -4.18
N LEU A 224 12.77 9.59 -3.25
CA LEU A 224 12.48 9.74 -1.83
C LEU A 224 12.17 11.19 -1.42
N PRO A 225 11.37 11.40 -0.34
CA PRO A 225 11.18 12.72 0.25
C PRO A 225 12.50 13.32 0.76
N PRO A 226 12.63 14.66 0.83
CA PRO A 226 13.87 15.32 1.27
C PRO A 226 14.39 14.87 2.64
N GLY A 227 13.48 14.55 3.58
CA GLY A 227 13.88 14.03 4.89
C GLY A 227 14.54 12.66 4.82
N ALA A 228 14.06 11.78 3.94
CA ALA A 228 14.65 10.46 3.73
C ALA A 228 15.97 10.55 2.94
N GLN A 229 16.07 11.49 1.99
CA GLN A 229 17.33 11.75 1.30
C GLN A 229 18.43 12.17 2.28
N ARG A 230 18.14 13.09 3.22
CA ARG A 230 19.08 13.50 4.28
C ARG A 230 19.51 12.34 5.17
N ALA A 231 18.60 11.40 5.47
CA ALA A 231 18.92 10.22 6.27
C ALA A 231 19.84 9.23 5.52
N LEU A 232 19.83 9.22 4.19
CA LEU A 232 20.77 8.44 3.38
C LEU A 232 22.16 9.09 3.34
N ASP A 233 22.22 10.41 3.37
CA ASP A 233 23.45 11.19 3.36
C ASP A 233 24.14 11.24 4.75
N ASP A 234 23.49 10.74 5.80
CA ASP A 234 24.07 10.67 7.15
C ASP A 234 25.25 9.67 7.17
N PRO A 235 26.47 10.08 7.58
CA PRO A 235 27.62 9.18 7.70
C PRO A 235 27.41 8.02 8.68
N ARG A 236 26.42 8.10 9.59
CA ARG A 236 26.03 7.02 10.49
C ARG A 236 25.16 5.95 9.82
N SER A 237 24.65 6.23 8.63
CA SER A 237 23.80 5.30 7.88
C SER A 237 24.54 4.00 7.54
N THR A 238 23.88 2.87 7.78
CA THR A 238 24.36 1.54 7.39
C THR A 238 24.05 1.20 5.93
N ARG A 239 23.35 2.09 5.21
CA ARG A 239 22.95 1.91 3.81
C ARG A 239 24.09 2.27 2.88
N ARG A 240 24.34 1.42 1.89
CA ARG A 240 25.44 1.59 0.93
C ARG A 240 24.91 1.99 -0.44
N ARG A 241 25.72 2.75 -1.18
CA ARG A 241 25.50 2.99 -2.61
C ARG A 241 25.98 1.78 -3.39
N ILE A 242 25.22 1.38 -4.41
CA ILE A 242 25.61 0.27 -5.28
C ILE A 242 26.35 0.81 -6.52
N PRO A 243 27.23 0.03 -7.18
CA PRO A 243 27.95 0.45 -8.39
C PRO A 243 27.07 0.52 -9.67
N VAL A 244 25.83 1.01 -9.53
CA VAL A 244 24.88 1.20 -10.63
C VAL A 244 24.12 2.50 -10.40
N ARG A 245 23.94 3.27 -11.47
CA ARG A 245 23.18 4.52 -11.50
C ARG A 245 21.96 4.35 -12.41
N ALA A 246 20.84 4.99 -12.05
CA ALA A 246 19.63 5.00 -12.87
C ALA A 246 19.02 6.39 -12.94
N THR A 247 18.55 6.82 -14.11
CA THR A 247 17.83 8.09 -14.24
C THR A 247 16.34 7.85 -14.09
N ALA A 248 15.74 8.35 -13.00
CA ALA A 248 14.30 8.23 -12.75
C ALA A 248 13.56 9.49 -13.23
N TYR A 249 12.59 9.32 -14.12
CA TYR A 249 11.71 10.39 -14.58
C TYR A 249 10.36 10.36 -13.85
N LEU A 250 9.96 11.49 -13.28
CA LEU A 250 8.61 11.64 -12.70
C LEU A 250 7.61 11.86 -13.83
N ARG A 251 6.72 10.89 -14.05
CA ARG A 251 5.59 10.99 -14.97
C ARG A 251 4.33 11.34 -14.20
N GLU A 252 3.84 12.56 -14.38
CA GLU A 252 2.52 12.97 -13.89
C GLU A 252 1.46 12.72 -14.97
N THR A 253 0.57 11.75 -14.77
CA THR A 253 -0.59 11.54 -15.64
C THR A 253 -1.82 12.19 -15.01
N ARG A 254 -2.47 13.09 -15.76
CA ARG A 254 -3.69 13.76 -15.33
C ARG A 254 -4.88 13.16 -16.02
N ARG A 255 -5.80 12.61 -15.24
CA ARG A 255 -7.06 12.06 -15.73
C ARG A 255 -8.22 12.97 -15.32
N PRO A 256 -9.23 13.16 -16.19
CA PRO A 256 -10.46 13.82 -15.78
C PRO A 256 -11.06 13.04 -14.61
N ALA A 257 -11.54 13.73 -13.58
CA ALA A 257 -12.13 13.09 -12.41
C ALA A 257 -13.43 12.36 -12.79
N GLU A 258 -13.35 11.04 -13.00
CA GLU A 258 -14.50 10.21 -13.38
C GLU A 258 -15.40 9.84 -12.19
N GLY A 259 -14.88 9.92 -10.96
CA GLY A 259 -15.57 9.56 -9.72
C GLY A 259 -16.35 10.69 -9.04
N ALA A 260 -16.71 11.77 -9.74
CA ALA A 260 -17.56 12.82 -9.17
C ALA A 260 -19.04 12.42 -9.22
N SER A 261 -19.78 12.65 -8.14
CA SER A 261 -21.23 12.40 -8.08
C SER A 261 -21.97 13.08 -9.25
N ALA A 262 -23.08 12.50 -9.71
CA ALA A 262 -23.86 13.00 -10.86
C ALA A 262 -24.25 14.49 -10.73
N LEU A 263 -24.46 14.96 -9.50
CA LEU A 263 -24.79 16.36 -9.16
C LEU A 263 -23.59 17.31 -9.28
N THR A 264 -22.39 16.87 -8.91
CA THR A 264 -21.18 17.72 -8.92
C THR A 264 -20.41 17.68 -10.25
N ARG A 265 -20.67 16.68 -11.09
CA ARG A 265 -20.00 16.47 -12.38
C ARG A 265 -20.07 17.66 -13.35
N PRO A 266 -21.21 18.37 -13.54
CA PRO A 266 -21.26 19.52 -14.45
C PRO A 266 -20.43 20.70 -13.93
N LEU A 267 -20.50 21.00 -12.63
CA LEU A 267 -19.73 22.06 -12.00
C LEU A 267 -18.22 21.77 -12.06
N LEU A 268 -17.81 20.53 -11.79
CA LEU A 268 -16.40 20.13 -11.84
C LEU A 268 -15.84 20.24 -13.26
N ARG A 269 -16.63 19.87 -14.29
CA ARG A 269 -16.24 20.01 -15.70
C ARG A 269 -16.12 21.48 -16.11
N LEU A 270 -17.01 22.34 -15.62
CA LEU A 270 -16.93 23.78 -15.85
C LEU A 270 -15.67 24.37 -15.19
N LEU A 271 -15.40 24.00 -13.93
CA LEU A 271 -14.21 24.44 -13.21
C LEU A 271 -12.92 23.91 -13.84
N GLN A 272 -12.91 22.69 -14.39
CA GLN A 272 -11.75 22.13 -15.12
C GLN A 272 -11.48 22.82 -16.47
N ARG A 273 -12.50 23.45 -17.07
CA ARG A 273 -12.37 24.23 -18.33
C ARG A 273 -11.79 25.63 -18.12
N LEU A 274 -11.76 26.14 -16.88
CA LEU A 274 -11.07 27.39 -16.58
C LEU A 274 -9.54 27.22 -16.76
N PRO A 275 -8.83 28.29 -17.16
CA PRO A 275 -7.36 28.25 -17.24
C PRO A 275 -6.77 27.86 -15.87
N GLY A 276 -5.99 26.77 -15.83
CA GLY A 276 -5.47 26.19 -14.59
C GLY A 276 -6.46 25.32 -13.81
N GLY A 277 -7.73 25.23 -14.21
CA GLY A 277 -8.74 24.40 -13.55
C GLY A 277 -8.43 22.90 -13.57
N SER A 278 -7.94 22.41 -14.70
CA SER A 278 -7.45 21.03 -14.82
C SER A 278 -6.26 20.73 -13.89
N PHE A 279 -5.49 21.75 -13.50
CA PHE A 279 -4.43 21.61 -12.50
C PHE A 279 -5.05 21.32 -11.13
N PHE A 280 -6.05 22.07 -10.68
CA PHE A 280 -6.59 21.94 -9.32
C PHE A 280 -7.59 20.78 -9.14
N PHE A 281 -8.38 20.48 -10.18
CA PHE A 281 -9.56 19.60 -10.06
C PHE A 281 -9.44 18.27 -10.83
N GLY A 282 -8.31 17.98 -11.50
CA GLY A 282 -8.04 16.70 -12.15
C GLY A 282 -7.49 15.63 -11.19
N GLU A 283 -7.73 14.35 -11.50
CA GLU A 283 -7.09 13.24 -10.81
C GLU A 283 -5.62 13.13 -11.27
N ARG A 284 -4.69 13.02 -10.31
CA ARG A 284 -3.25 13.04 -10.56
C ARG A 284 -2.66 11.69 -10.21
N SER A 285 -2.17 10.95 -11.20
CA SER A 285 -1.28 9.80 -10.99
C SER A 285 0.17 10.26 -11.10
N ARG A 286 1.02 9.78 -10.20
CA ARG A 286 2.46 10.03 -10.21
C ARG A 286 3.17 8.69 -10.28
N ASP A 287 3.82 8.43 -11.41
CA ASP A 287 4.59 7.22 -11.61
C ASP A 287 6.06 7.59 -11.83
N TRP A 288 6.99 6.78 -11.33
CA TRP A 288 8.40 6.90 -11.66
C TRP A 288 8.74 5.93 -12.78
N VAL A 289 9.35 6.44 -13.85
CA VAL A 289 9.77 5.64 -15.01
C VAL A 289 11.30 5.62 -15.06
N ILE A 290 11.86 4.41 -15.07
CA ILE A 290 13.30 4.17 -15.21
C ILE A 290 13.52 3.57 -16.60
N PRO A 291 14.21 4.27 -17.52
CA PRO A 291 14.48 3.75 -18.86
C PRO A 291 15.56 2.68 -18.82
N ASP A 292 16.71 2.99 -18.22
CA ASP A 292 17.91 2.15 -18.24
C ASP A 292 18.73 2.30 -16.95
N TYR A 293 19.64 1.35 -16.76
CA TYR A 293 20.64 1.32 -15.68
C TYR A 293 22.04 1.39 -16.29
N VAL A 294 22.95 2.13 -15.65
CA VAL A 294 24.31 2.37 -16.12
C VAL A 294 25.29 2.00 -15.01
N ALA A 295 26.37 1.28 -15.33
CA ALA A 295 27.45 1.06 -14.37
C ALA A 295 28.10 2.40 -13.98
N SER A 296 28.31 2.59 -12.69
CA SER A 296 28.86 3.83 -12.15
C SER A 296 29.59 3.51 -10.85
N PRO A 297 30.70 4.19 -10.52
CA PRO A 297 31.33 4.02 -9.22
C PRO A 297 30.33 4.25 -8.08
N PRO A 298 30.43 3.53 -6.94
CA PRO A 298 29.50 3.68 -5.82
C PRO A 298 29.37 5.13 -5.34
N GLU A 299 30.42 5.95 -5.45
CA GLU A 299 30.41 7.35 -5.05
C GLU A 299 29.48 8.22 -5.91
N GLU A 300 29.30 7.89 -7.19
CA GLU A 300 28.47 8.64 -8.14
C GLU A 300 27.07 8.03 -8.33
N SER A 301 26.81 6.89 -7.69
CA SER A 301 25.52 6.22 -7.75
C SER A 301 24.44 6.94 -6.93
N ASN A 302 23.23 6.92 -7.47
CA ASN A 302 22.02 7.38 -6.80
C ASN A 302 21.14 6.24 -6.27
N ILE A 303 21.60 4.99 -6.36
CA ILE A 303 20.87 3.81 -5.86
C ILE A 303 21.48 3.36 -4.53
N TYR A 304 20.63 3.22 -3.52
CA TYR A 304 21.01 2.82 -2.17
C TYR A 304 20.36 1.49 -1.78
N THR A 305 21.01 0.74 -0.91
CA THR A 305 20.42 -0.43 -0.25
C THR A 305 19.36 0.01 0.77
N LEU A 306 18.20 -0.64 0.77
CA LEU A 306 17.17 -0.41 1.80
C LEU A 306 17.53 -1.13 3.09
N GLY A 307 18.07 -2.35 2.97
CA GLY A 307 18.71 -3.08 4.05
C GLY A 307 20.12 -2.53 4.33
N GLY A 308 20.40 -2.25 5.60
CA GLY A 308 21.76 -2.01 6.06
C GLY A 308 22.53 -3.32 6.22
N ILE A 309 23.86 -3.25 6.27
CA ILE A 309 24.66 -4.31 6.88
C ILE A 309 24.44 -4.19 8.38
N GLN A 310 24.00 -5.25 9.04
CA GLN A 310 24.11 -5.33 10.51
C GLN A 310 25.60 -5.33 10.82
N LYS A 311 26.13 -4.19 11.28
CA LYS A 311 27.57 -4.01 11.56
C LYS A 311 28.04 -4.94 12.68
N GLU A 312 27.12 -5.39 13.51
CA GLU A 312 27.35 -6.34 14.60
C GLU A 312 26.32 -7.46 14.45
N ALA A 313 26.78 -8.71 14.57
CA ALA A 313 25.88 -9.84 14.67
C ALA A 313 24.91 -9.55 15.82
N PRO A 314 23.58 -9.74 15.63
CA PRO A 314 22.66 -9.60 16.74
C PRO A 314 23.15 -10.51 17.85
N HIS A 315 23.14 -9.97 19.05
CA HIS A 315 23.44 -10.64 20.30
C HIS A 315 22.37 -11.71 20.62
N VAL A 316 22.09 -12.61 19.68
CA VAL A 316 21.08 -13.68 19.79
C VAL A 316 21.46 -14.59 20.94
N PHE A 317 22.75 -14.93 21.01
CA PHE A 317 23.35 -15.63 22.14
C PHE A 317 24.22 -14.65 22.92
N ALA A 318 23.63 -13.70 23.65
CA ALA A 318 24.40 -12.82 24.54
C ALA A 318 24.06 -13.08 26.02
N PRO A 319 24.79 -14.00 26.66
CA PRO A 319 24.53 -14.38 28.04
C PRO A 319 24.72 -13.22 29.04
N CYS A 320 25.55 -12.22 28.73
CA CYS A 320 25.95 -11.14 29.64
C CYS A 320 25.50 -9.73 29.20
N ALA A 321 24.55 -9.61 28.27
CA ALA A 321 24.10 -8.30 27.79
C ALA A 321 23.47 -7.49 28.94
N LEU A 322 23.96 -6.26 29.15
CA LEU A 322 23.21 -5.27 29.92
C LEU A 322 21.93 -4.93 29.14
N PRO A 323 20.79 -4.72 29.82
CA PRO A 323 19.58 -4.26 29.12
C PRO A 323 19.94 -3.00 28.33
N GLU A 324 19.66 -3.03 27.02
CA GLU A 324 19.93 -1.89 26.13
C GLU A 324 19.37 -0.62 26.78
N SER A 325 20.19 0.45 26.79
CA SER A 325 19.75 1.77 27.22
C SER A 325 18.46 2.12 26.49
N GLU A 326 17.36 2.22 27.24
CA GLU A 326 16.06 2.59 26.69
C GLU A 326 16.23 3.86 25.85
N GLN A 327 16.04 3.73 24.54
CA GLN A 327 16.02 4.89 23.67
C GLN A 327 14.93 5.84 24.18
N PRO A 328 15.14 7.17 24.13
CA PRO A 328 14.15 8.12 24.61
C PRO A 328 12.81 7.83 23.93
N LEU A 329 11.77 7.61 24.74
CA LEU A 329 10.42 7.31 24.28
C LEU A 329 10.01 8.32 23.20
N SER A 330 10.02 7.89 21.95
CA SER A 330 9.62 8.73 20.85
C SER A 330 8.12 9.03 20.99
N LEU A 331 7.77 10.31 21.07
CA LEU A 331 6.39 10.80 21.11
C LEU A 331 5.54 10.27 19.93
N LYS A 332 6.18 9.73 18.89
CA LYS A 332 5.54 9.06 17.77
C LYS A 332 4.75 7.80 18.18
N TYR A 333 5.07 7.18 19.31
CA TYR A 333 4.43 5.98 19.83
C TYR A 333 3.50 6.23 21.03
N LEU A 334 3.12 7.49 21.28
CA LEU A 334 2.11 7.82 22.28
C LEU A 334 0.79 7.08 22.00
N ASN A 335 0.21 6.51 23.04
CA ASN A 335 -1.11 5.88 22.99
C ASN A 335 -2.12 6.85 22.35
N SER A 336 -2.89 6.36 21.36
CA SER A 336 -3.88 7.12 20.61
C SER A 336 -4.88 7.85 21.51
N TRP A 337 -5.26 7.26 22.65
CA TRP A 337 -6.17 7.90 23.61
C TRP A 337 -5.55 9.13 24.26
N LEU A 338 -4.30 9.03 24.73
CA LEU A 338 -3.58 10.14 25.36
C LEU A 338 -3.29 11.26 24.34
N LYS A 339 -2.91 10.90 23.11
CA LYS A 339 -2.73 11.85 22.00
C LYS A 339 -4.02 12.63 21.72
N ASN A 340 -5.16 11.95 21.64
CA ASN A 340 -6.45 12.59 21.38
C ASN A 340 -6.89 13.49 22.56
N ALA A 341 -6.69 13.05 23.80
CA ALA A 341 -6.97 13.86 24.98
C ALA A 341 -6.13 15.15 25.00
N LEU A 342 -4.83 15.05 24.70
CA LEU A 342 -3.93 16.20 24.66
C LEU A 342 -4.34 17.20 23.57
N LYS A 343 -4.73 16.73 22.38
CA LYS A 343 -5.25 17.59 21.30
C LYS A 343 -6.50 18.34 21.75
N ILE A 344 -7.46 17.67 22.38
CA ILE A 344 -8.70 18.30 22.85
C ILE A 344 -8.36 19.37 23.90
N LEU A 345 -7.48 19.07 24.86
CA LEU A 345 -7.08 20.00 25.91
C LEU A 345 -6.35 21.23 25.34
N LEU A 346 -5.43 21.02 24.40
CA LEU A 346 -4.66 22.09 23.76
C LEU A 346 -5.56 23.05 22.95
N GLY A 347 -6.67 22.56 22.40
CA GLY A 347 -7.69 23.42 21.79
C GLY A 347 -8.63 24.07 22.81
N PHE A 348 -9.04 23.32 23.84
CA PHE A 348 -10.05 23.75 24.80
C PHE A 348 -9.57 24.90 25.69
N VAL A 349 -8.34 24.81 26.23
CA VAL A 349 -7.80 25.80 27.17
C VAL A 349 -7.75 27.22 26.55
N PRO A 350 -7.17 27.44 25.35
CA PRO A 350 -7.18 28.76 24.71
C PRO A 350 -8.60 29.28 24.41
N ALA A 351 -9.50 28.39 23.97
CA ALA A 351 -10.88 28.76 23.68
C ALA A 351 -11.63 29.21 24.95
N PHE A 352 -11.49 28.45 26.05
CA PHE A 352 -12.08 28.77 27.34
C PHE A 352 -11.61 30.11 27.86
N LEU A 353 -10.30 30.35 27.87
CA LEU A 353 -9.72 31.63 28.30
C LEU A 353 -10.22 32.79 27.44
N THR A 354 -10.35 32.61 26.12
CA THR A 354 -10.86 33.65 25.23
C THR A 354 -12.32 33.97 25.54
N PHE A 355 -13.19 32.95 25.65
CA PHE A 355 -14.60 33.15 26.00
C PHE A 355 -14.78 33.85 27.35
N PHE A 356 -13.98 33.44 28.33
CA PHE A 356 -14.00 34.02 29.67
C PHE A 356 -13.66 35.52 29.67
N TRP A 357 -12.71 35.95 28.84
CA TRP A 357 -12.28 37.34 28.78
C TRP A 357 -13.07 38.22 27.80
N THR A 358 -13.63 37.67 26.72
CA THR A 358 -14.23 38.49 25.65
C THR A 358 -15.75 38.57 25.67
N LYS A 359 -16.46 37.73 26.44
CA LYS A 359 -17.93 37.69 26.44
C LYS A 359 -18.53 38.21 27.74
N ASP A 360 -19.43 39.17 27.61
CA ASP A 360 -20.15 39.77 28.74
C ASP A 360 -21.28 38.88 29.29
N TRP A 361 -21.82 37.97 28.46
CA TRP A 361 -22.89 37.06 28.88
C TRP A 361 -22.32 35.85 29.63
N TRP A 362 -22.67 35.71 30.91
CA TRP A 362 -22.14 34.67 31.82
C TRP A 362 -22.21 33.25 31.26
N VAL A 363 -23.27 32.90 30.50
CA VAL A 363 -23.42 31.57 29.89
C VAL A 363 -22.37 31.33 28.81
N LEU A 364 -22.05 32.33 27.99
CA LEU A 364 -21.00 32.22 27.00
C LEU A 364 -19.60 32.37 27.63
N ALA A 365 -19.46 33.16 28.70
CA ALA A 365 -18.18 33.32 29.38
C ALA A 365 -17.69 32.01 30.01
N TRP A 366 -18.57 31.29 30.73
CA TRP A 366 -18.22 30.03 31.40
C TRP A 366 -18.54 28.78 30.57
N GLY A 367 -19.62 28.82 29.78
CA GLY A 367 -20.11 27.69 28.99
C GLY A 367 -19.75 27.75 27.51
N GLY A 368 -19.23 28.88 27.00
CA GLY A 368 -19.03 29.10 25.57
C GLY A 368 -18.11 28.07 24.92
N ALA A 369 -16.98 27.75 25.55
CA ALA A 369 -16.07 26.72 25.05
C ALA A 369 -16.71 25.33 25.00
N PHE A 370 -17.49 24.96 26.03
CA PHE A 370 -18.22 23.70 26.06
C PHE A 370 -19.27 23.62 24.94
N ILE A 371 -20.04 24.70 24.73
CA ILE A 371 -21.04 24.78 23.66
C ILE A 371 -20.36 24.70 22.28
N TRP A 372 -19.25 25.43 22.07
CA TRP A 372 -18.49 25.39 20.81
C TRP A 372 -17.98 23.99 20.50
N PHE A 373 -17.40 23.32 21.49
CA PHE A 373 -16.88 21.95 21.36
C PHE A 373 -18.02 20.94 21.18
N ALA A 374 -19.14 21.11 21.86
CA ALA A 374 -20.31 20.24 21.71
C ALA A 374 -20.88 20.31 20.28
N ILE A 375 -21.09 21.51 19.74
CA ILE A 375 -21.59 21.69 18.37
C ILE A 375 -20.64 21.04 17.37
N THR A 376 -19.33 21.29 17.49
CA THR A 376 -18.34 20.71 16.58
C THR A 376 -18.20 19.19 16.76
N GLY A 377 -18.26 18.67 17.99
CA GLY A 377 -18.21 17.24 18.27
C GLY A 377 -19.41 16.50 17.67
N VAL A 378 -20.63 16.99 17.93
CA VAL A 378 -21.88 16.45 17.38
C VAL A 378 -21.85 16.51 15.85
N ARG A 379 -21.38 17.61 15.27
CA ARG A 379 -21.20 17.74 13.82
C ARG A 379 -20.30 16.65 13.23
N ASN A 380 -19.15 16.35 13.84
CA ASN A 380 -18.27 15.29 13.35
C ASN A 380 -18.93 13.91 13.41
N ILE A 381 -19.70 13.64 14.48
CA ILE A 381 -20.47 12.38 14.59
C ILE A 381 -21.51 12.29 13.47
N ILE A 382 -22.31 13.35 13.26
CA ILE A 382 -23.32 13.40 12.18
C ILE A 382 -22.65 13.22 10.81
N GLN A 383 -21.54 13.90 10.57
CA GLN A 383 -20.74 13.79 9.35
C GLN A 383 -20.30 12.35 9.09
N SER A 384 -19.66 11.67 10.06
CA SER A 384 -19.21 10.29 9.91
C SER A 384 -20.36 9.32 9.62
N VAL A 385 -21.52 9.55 10.25
CA VAL A 385 -22.72 8.72 10.07
C VAL A 385 -23.35 8.93 8.69
N LEU A 386 -23.46 10.17 8.23
CA LEU A 386 -23.97 10.51 6.89
C LEU A 386 -23.03 9.99 5.79
N GLY A 387 -21.71 10.13 5.97
CA GLY A 387 -20.70 9.60 5.06
C GLY A 387 -20.77 8.08 4.90
N SER A 388 -21.08 7.37 5.98
CA SER A 388 -21.00 5.90 6.05
C SER A 388 -22.25 5.15 5.53
N GLY A 389 -23.41 5.80 5.44
CA GLY A 389 -24.64 5.08 5.06
C GLY A 389 -25.95 5.77 5.38
N GLY A 390 -25.96 6.69 6.35
CA GLY A 390 -27.19 7.33 6.84
C GLY A 390 -28.05 6.37 7.67
N LEU A 391 -29.37 6.37 7.40
CA LEU A 391 -30.40 5.63 8.15
C LEU A 391 -30.54 4.15 7.77
N HIS A 392 -30.14 3.76 6.54
CA HIS A 392 -30.11 2.36 6.11
C HIS A 392 -28.78 1.73 6.54
N ARG A 393 -28.72 1.31 7.81
CA ARG A 393 -27.51 0.78 8.46
C ARG A 393 -27.50 -0.74 8.47
N SER A 394 -26.30 -1.29 8.50
CA SER A 394 -26.12 -2.66 8.99
C SER A 394 -26.34 -2.67 10.51
N PRO A 395 -27.11 -3.62 11.06
CA PRO A 395 -27.37 -3.72 12.50
C PRO A 395 -26.11 -4.05 13.32
N LEU A 396 -25.03 -4.51 12.66
CA LEU A 396 -23.81 -4.98 13.30
C LEU A 396 -22.81 -3.88 13.69
N VAL A 397 -22.87 -2.72 13.04
CA VAL A 397 -21.86 -1.66 13.25
C VAL A 397 -22.41 -0.57 14.16
N ARG A 398 -21.76 -0.36 15.31
CA ARG A 398 -22.14 0.69 16.24
C ARG A 398 -21.64 2.04 15.73
N TRP A 399 -22.32 3.12 16.11
CA TRP A 399 -21.94 4.49 15.69
C TRP A 399 -20.50 4.84 16.06
N LYS A 400 -20.04 4.38 17.23
CA LYS A 400 -18.67 4.60 17.69
C LYS A 400 -17.61 4.03 16.74
N ASP A 401 -17.95 3.01 15.95
CA ASP A 401 -17.02 2.34 15.04
C ASP A 401 -16.93 3.06 13.69
N TYR A 402 -17.94 3.87 13.33
CA TYR A 402 -17.89 4.78 12.19
C TYR A 402 -17.19 6.11 12.51
N VAL A 403 -17.12 6.48 13.79
CA VAL A 403 -16.54 7.74 14.24
C VAL A 403 -15.03 7.58 14.40
N SER A 404 -14.26 8.27 13.56
CA SER A 404 -12.83 8.40 13.77
C SER A 404 -12.55 9.40 14.89
N TRP A 405 -12.30 8.91 16.10
CA TRP A 405 -12.02 9.74 17.28
C TRP A 405 -10.79 10.64 17.12
N GLU A 406 -9.81 10.23 16.31
CA GLU A 406 -8.68 11.09 15.95
C GLU A 406 -9.12 12.29 15.11
N ARG A 407 -9.99 12.08 14.10
CA ARG A 407 -10.56 13.18 13.31
C ARG A 407 -11.42 14.11 14.16
N VAL A 408 -12.16 13.58 15.13
CA VAL A 408 -12.92 14.40 16.09
C VAL A 408 -11.98 15.26 16.94
N ALA A 409 -10.93 14.65 17.51
CA ALA A 409 -9.95 15.38 18.32
C ALA A 409 -9.23 16.49 17.51
N ASP A 410 -8.88 16.22 16.25
CA ASP A 410 -8.31 17.24 15.35
C ASP A 410 -9.30 18.38 15.07
N SER A 411 -10.57 18.05 14.76
CA SER A 411 -11.61 19.07 14.54
C SER A 411 -11.81 19.96 15.77
N LEU A 412 -11.76 19.37 16.98
CA LEU A 412 -11.90 20.09 18.24
C LEU A 412 -10.67 20.96 18.54
N LEU A 413 -9.46 20.47 18.27
CA LEU A 413 -8.22 21.24 18.39
C LEU A 413 -8.27 22.53 17.54
N TYR A 414 -8.55 22.41 16.25
CA TYR A 414 -8.62 23.56 15.34
C TYR A 414 -9.82 24.46 15.66
N THR A 415 -10.96 23.90 16.05
CA THR A 415 -12.08 24.73 16.52
C THR A 415 -11.69 25.53 17.76
N GLY A 416 -10.96 24.93 18.69
CA GLY A 416 -10.44 25.61 19.86
C GLY A 416 -9.54 26.79 19.52
N PHE A 417 -8.57 26.60 18.62
CA PHE A 417 -7.68 27.67 18.16
C PHE A 417 -8.38 28.76 17.34
N SER A 418 -9.49 28.44 16.68
CA SER A 418 -10.24 29.42 15.89
C SER A 418 -10.81 30.57 16.74
N VAL A 419 -11.12 30.33 18.01
CA VAL A 419 -11.71 31.32 18.92
C VAL A 419 -10.74 32.46 19.27
N PRO A 420 -9.54 32.23 19.83
CA PRO A 420 -8.57 33.30 20.06
C PRO A 420 -8.10 33.96 18.76
N LEU A 421 -7.99 33.18 17.67
CA LEU A 421 -7.58 33.73 16.39
C LEU A 421 -8.59 34.75 15.84
N LEU A 422 -9.87 34.40 15.82
CA LEU A 422 -10.89 35.24 15.21
C LEU A 422 -11.36 36.35 16.15
N ASP A 423 -11.63 36.03 17.42
CA ASP A 423 -12.25 36.97 18.35
C ASP A 423 -11.23 37.91 19.00
N TRP A 424 -10.02 37.44 19.33
CA TRP A 424 -8.99 38.30 19.93
C TRP A 424 -8.03 38.88 18.90
N LEU A 425 -7.39 38.06 18.07
CA LEU A 425 -6.39 38.56 17.11
C LEU A 425 -7.02 39.36 15.97
N VAL A 426 -7.95 38.78 15.22
CA VAL A 426 -8.52 39.45 14.03
C VAL A 426 -9.47 40.57 14.43
N LYS A 427 -10.48 40.28 15.26
CA LYS A 427 -11.51 41.26 15.61
C LYS A 427 -10.97 42.37 16.52
N THR A 428 -10.37 42.05 17.66
CA THR A 428 -9.94 43.06 18.63
C THR A 428 -8.63 43.74 18.25
N LEU A 429 -7.58 42.97 17.95
CA LEU A 429 -6.24 43.56 17.75
C LEU A 429 -6.07 44.18 16.35
N ILE A 430 -6.45 43.45 15.29
CA ILE A 430 -6.28 43.94 13.91
C ILE A 430 -7.39 44.93 13.53
N LEU A 431 -8.66 44.53 13.60
CA LEU A 431 -9.74 45.35 13.06
C LEU A 431 -10.07 46.55 13.98
N ASP A 432 -10.35 46.31 15.26
CA ASP A 432 -10.76 47.38 16.18
C ASP A 432 -9.59 48.29 16.59
N GLN A 433 -8.50 47.74 17.14
CA GLN A 433 -7.40 48.56 17.68
C GLN A 433 -6.47 49.15 16.62
N SER A 434 -6.22 48.46 15.50
CA SER A 434 -5.26 48.95 14.49
C SER A 434 -5.91 49.68 13.32
N LEU A 435 -7.10 49.25 12.89
CA LEU A 435 -7.79 49.82 11.72
C LEU A 435 -9.03 50.65 12.08
N GLY A 436 -9.48 50.64 13.34
CA GLY A 436 -10.68 51.37 13.78
C GLY A 436 -12.00 50.81 13.22
N ILE A 437 -11.98 49.58 12.69
CA ILE A 437 -13.14 48.89 12.11
C ILE A 437 -13.83 48.08 13.22
N ASN A 438 -15.00 48.53 13.66
CA ASN A 438 -15.80 47.86 14.67
C ASN A 438 -17.30 47.88 14.33
N THR A 439 -18.11 47.33 15.22
CA THR A 439 -19.57 47.22 15.04
C THR A 439 -20.29 48.56 15.01
N SER A 440 -19.63 49.66 15.37
CA SER A 440 -20.20 51.00 15.41
C SER A 440 -19.70 51.87 14.26
N THR A 441 -18.51 51.60 13.69
CA THR A 441 -17.91 52.38 12.59
C THR A 441 -18.29 51.83 11.21
N SER A 442 -17.93 50.59 10.88
CA SER A 442 -18.23 49.96 9.59
C SER A 442 -18.60 48.47 9.75
N PRO A 443 -19.86 48.16 10.11
CA PRO A 443 -20.32 46.80 10.38
C PRO A 443 -20.13 45.85 9.19
N THR A 444 -20.38 46.32 7.96
CA THR A 444 -20.28 45.53 6.73
C THR A 444 -18.84 45.06 6.47
N GLU A 445 -17.86 45.94 6.67
CA GLU A 445 -16.44 45.64 6.50
C GLU A 445 -15.96 44.66 7.57
N LEU A 446 -16.32 44.89 8.84
CA LEU A 446 -16.02 43.99 9.94
C LEU A 446 -16.48 42.56 9.64
N TYR A 447 -17.74 42.38 9.26
CA TYR A 447 -18.29 41.04 8.96
C TYR A 447 -17.67 40.43 7.71
N ALA A 448 -17.34 41.21 6.68
CA ALA A 448 -16.67 40.72 5.48
C ALA A 448 -15.26 40.19 5.78
N PHE A 449 -14.45 40.95 6.52
CA PHE A 449 -13.11 40.51 6.93
C PHE A 449 -13.14 39.31 7.86
N MET A 450 -14.08 39.27 8.82
CA MET A 450 -14.26 38.12 9.70
C MET A 450 -14.66 36.86 8.93
N ALA A 451 -15.58 36.97 7.95
CA ALA A 451 -15.98 35.85 7.11
C ALA A 451 -14.82 35.33 6.25
N LEU A 452 -14.00 36.23 5.70
CA LEU A 452 -12.81 35.90 4.92
C LEU A 452 -11.74 35.20 5.77
N ALA A 453 -11.40 35.77 6.93
CA ALA A 453 -10.42 35.21 7.85
C ALA A 453 -10.82 33.81 8.33
N ASN A 454 -12.10 33.63 8.70
CA ASN A 454 -12.64 32.33 9.07
C ASN A 454 -12.60 31.34 7.91
N GLY A 455 -12.99 31.76 6.69
CA GLY A 455 -12.94 30.91 5.50
C GLY A 455 -11.53 30.44 5.15
N LEU A 456 -10.55 31.36 5.19
CA LEU A 456 -9.13 31.04 4.95
C LEU A 456 -8.56 30.11 6.02
N TYR A 457 -8.89 30.35 7.29
CA TYR A 457 -8.52 29.46 8.39
C TYR A 457 -9.07 28.04 8.19
N LEU A 458 -10.36 27.93 7.82
CA LEU A 458 -11.03 26.66 7.57
C LEU A 458 -10.39 25.89 6.41
N MET A 459 -10.14 26.57 5.29
CA MET A 459 -9.47 25.99 4.14
C MET A 459 -8.06 25.49 4.51
N SER A 460 -7.28 26.30 5.23
CA SER A 460 -5.88 26.02 5.53
C SER A 460 -5.72 24.78 6.41
N HIS A 461 -6.46 24.70 7.52
CA HIS A 461 -6.35 23.54 8.40
C HIS A 461 -6.98 22.28 7.79
N ASN A 462 -8.01 22.40 6.94
CA ASN A 462 -8.58 21.26 6.23
C ASN A 462 -7.60 20.68 5.19
N LEU A 463 -6.82 21.53 4.50
CA LEU A 463 -5.72 21.09 3.64
C LEU A 463 -4.62 20.38 4.46
N PHE A 464 -4.27 20.93 5.63
CA PHE A 464 -3.29 20.32 6.52
C PHE A 464 -3.73 18.94 7.05
N ARG A 465 -5.03 18.77 7.34
CA ARG A 465 -5.64 17.50 7.77
C ARG A 465 -5.73 16.44 6.67
N GLY A 466 -5.40 16.79 5.42
CA GLY A 466 -5.45 15.86 4.29
C GLY A 466 -6.85 15.63 3.71
N LEU A 467 -7.82 16.52 3.96
CA LEU A 467 -9.11 16.45 3.27
C LEU A 467 -8.94 16.65 1.75
N PRO A 468 -9.82 16.08 0.91
CA PRO A 468 -9.82 16.34 -0.52
C PRO A 468 -9.85 17.84 -0.80
N ARG A 469 -9.01 18.32 -1.73
CA ARG A 469 -8.89 19.76 -2.04
C ARG A 469 -10.25 20.39 -2.36
N THR A 470 -11.14 19.66 -3.05
CA THR A 470 -12.51 20.09 -3.35
C THR A 470 -13.31 20.42 -2.09
N ALA A 471 -13.24 19.58 -1.04
CA ALA A 471 -13.92 19.81 0.22
C ALA A 471 -13.30 20.96 1.02
N ALA A 472 -11.98 21.12 0.96
CA ALA A 472 -11.29 22.25 1.60
C ALA A 472 -11.68 23.59 0.97
N PHE A 473 -11.75 23.67 -0.37
CA PHE A 473 -12.24 24.86 -1.08
C PHE A 473 -13.73 25.10 -0.88
N ALA A 474 -14.57 24.05 -0.82
CA ALA A 474 -15.99 24.21 -0.52
C ALA A 474 -16.22 24.81 0.89
N ASN A 475 -15.37 24.46 1.86
CA ASN A 475 -15.41 25.04 3.21
C ASN A 475 -15.05 26.53 3.25
N LEU A 476 -14.35 27.08 2.25
CA LEU A 476 -14.13 28.53 2.13
C LEU A 476 -15.45 29.30 1.98
N PHE A 477 -16.40 28.73 1.22
CA PHE A 477 -17.73 29.33 0.98
C PHE A 477 -18.75 28.99 2.07
N ARG A 478 -18.35 28.23 3.09
CA ARG A 478 -19.23 27.80 4.18
C ARG A 478 -19.93 28.97 4.86
N SER A 479 -19.19 30.06 5.12
CA SER A 479 -19.73 31.26 5.78
C SER A 479 -20.90 31.86 4.99
N VAL A 480 -20.85 31.85 3.66
CA VAL A 480 -21.92 32.36 2.78
C VAL A 480 -23.13 31.41 2.80
N LEU A 481 -22.87 30.11 2.67
CA LEU A 481 -23.92 29.08 2.68
C LEU A 481 -24.64 28.95 4.03
N SER A 482 -24.00 29.33 5.13
CA SER A 482 -24.58 29.25 6.47
C SER A 482 -25.53 30.40 6.81
N ILE A 483 -25.47 31.53 6.10
CA ILE A 483 -26.31 32.71 6.41
C ILE A 483 -27.81 32.39 6.25
N PRO A 484 -28.29 31.85 5.10
CA PRO A 484 -29.71 31.50 4.97
C PRO A 484 -30.17 30.49 6.02
N LEU A 485 -29.30 29.52 6.35
CA LEU A 485 -29.61 28.52 7.37
C LEU A 485 -29.68 29.13 8.77
N ALA A 486 -28.78 30.06 9.11
CA ALA A 486 -28.82 30.76 10.39
C ALA A 486 -30.07 31.62 10.55
N VAL A 487 -30.49 32.31 9.49
CA VAL A 487 -31.75 33.10 9.48
C VAL A 487 -32.95 32.17 9.69
N GLY A 488 -33.01 31.04 8.98
CA GLY A 488 -34.09 30.06 9.14
C GLY A 488 -34.14 29.45 10.54
N LEU A 489 -32.99 29.08 11.11
CA LEU A 489 -32.90 28.56 12.49
C LEU A 489 -33.29 29.61 13.52
N ASN A 490 -32.89 30.87 13.32
CA ASN A 490 -33.27 31.97 14.20
C ASN A 490 -34.78 32.24 14.16
N TRP A 491 -35.40 32.16 12.99
CA TRP A 491 -36.85 32.26 12.85
C TRP A 491 -37.57 31.11 13.56
N LEU A 492 -37.17 29.86 13.31
CA LEU A 492 -37.77 28.68 13.96
C LEU A 492 -37.63 28.73 15.49
N ALA A 493 -36.49 29.17 16.01
CA ALA A 493 -36.30 29.35 17.44
C ALA A 493 -37.21 30.45 18.00
N GLY A 494 -37.47 31.51 17.23
CA GLY A 494 -38.42 32.56 17.60
C GLY A 494 -39.86 32.06 17.68
N GLU A 495 -40.33 31.33 16.66
CA GLU A 495 -41.66 30.71 16.68
C GLU A 495 -41.83 29.77 17.87
N PHE A 496 -40.81 28.94 18.17
CA PHE A 496 -40.84 28.06 19.33
C PHE A 496 -40.96 28.82 20.67
N LEU A 497 -40.27 29.95 20.82
CA LEU A 497 -40.35 30.78 22.03
C LEU A 497 -41.73 31.45 22.17
N LEU A 498 -42.30 31.90 21.06
CA LEU A 498 -43.65 32.47 21.02
C LEU A 498 -44.72 31.41 21.34
N GLU A 499 -44.59 30.20 20.79
CA GLU A 499 -45.45 29.05 21.11
C GLU A 499 -45.32 28.62 22.58
N ALA A 500 -44.14 28.77 23.18
CA ALA A 500 -43.91 28.53 24.59
C ALA A 500 -44.50 29.63 25.51
N GLY A 501 -45.15 30.66 24.95
CA GLY A 501 -45.83 31.72 25.69
C GLY A 501 -44.95 32.91 26.08
N MET A 502 -43.78 33.08 25.46
CA MET A 502 -42.89 34.22 25.70
C MET A 502 -43.34 35.46 24.91
N ASP A 503 -43.25 36.64 25.53
CA ASP A 503 -43.57 37.89 24.86
C ASP A 503 -42.60 38.17 23.67
N PRO A 504 -43.07 38.76 22.55
CA PRO A 504 -42.25 38.99 21.36
C PRO A 504 -40.98 39.82 21.62
N ALA A 505 -41.05 40.79 22.52
CA ALA A 505 -39.90 41.63 22.87
C ALA A 505 -38.85 40.87 23.69
N GLU A 506 -39.29 39.98 24.58
CA GLU A 506 -38.40 39.13 25.36
C GLU A 506 -37.76 38.05 24.48
N ALA A 507 -38.55 37.42 23.60
CA ALA A 507 -38.08 36.45 22.63
C ALA A 507 -36.99 37.05 21.71
N ALA A 508 -37.18 38.26 21.21
CA ALA A 508 -36.17 38.97 20.42
C ALA A 508 -34.86 39.20 21.19
N GLY A 509 -34.95 39.58 22.47
CA GLY A 509 -33.78 39.75 23.34
C GLY A 509 -33.03 38.45 23.63
N VAL A 510 -33.75 37.33 23.78
CA VAL A 510 -33.16 35.98 23.94
C VAL A 510 -32.48 35.53 22.65
N LEU A 511 -33.15 35.68 21.50
CA LEU A 511 -32.58 35.34 20.19
C LEU A 511 -31.32 36.14 19.88
N GLN A 512 -31.26 37.42 20.26
CA GLN A 512 -30.05 38.22 20.10
C GLN A 512 -28.86 37.65 20.88
N LYS A 513 -29.09 37.13 22.10
CA LYS A 513 -28.04 36.44 22.89
C LYS A 513 -27.66 35.10 22.27
N TRP A 514 -28.61 34.41 21.64
CA TRP A 514 -28.41 33.11 20.99
C TRP A 514 -27.83 33.21 19.58
N ALA A 515 -27.82 34.39 18.97
CA ALA A 515 -27.39 34.59 17.59
C ALA A 515 -26.01 33.98 17.28
N ALA A 516 -25.05 34.10 18.22
CA ALA A 516 -23.73 33.50 18.07
C ALA A 516 -23.77 31.96 18.04
N ILE A 517 -24.60 31.34 18.89
CA ILE A 517 -24.79 29.89 18.97
C ILE A 517 -25.50 29.38 17.71
N ILE A 518 -26.57 30.06 17.29
CA ILE A 518 -27.34 29.72 16.08
C ILE A 518 -26.45 29.83 14.83
N SER A 519 -25.66 30.89 14.71
CA SER A 519 -24.73 31.08 13.59
C SER A 519 -23.64 30.00 13.57
N LYS A 520 -23.09 29.63 14.72
CA LYS A 520 -22.12 28.53 14.85
C LYS A 520 -22.74 27.18 14.46
N ALA A 521 -23.94 26.88 14.95
CA ALA A 521 -24.67 25.65 14.62
C ALA A 521 -25.01 25.55 13.12
N ALA A 522 -25.45 26.65 12.50
CA ALA A 522 -25.71 26.72 11.07
C ALA A 522 -24.43 26.46 10.25
N SER A 523 -23.32 27.12 10.63
CA SER A 523 -22.03 26.95 9.96
C SER A 523 -21.53 25.51 10.03
N ASP A 524 -21.58 24.88 11.21
CA ASP A 524 -21.17 23.49 11.37
C ASP A 524 -22.12 22.51 10.65
N THR A 525 -23.42 22.79 10.58
CA THR A 525 -24.37 21.97 9.81
C THR A 525 -24.02 21.95 8.33
N VAL A 526 -23.71 23.11 7.73
CA VAL A 526 -23.20 23.17 6.34
C VAL A 526 -21.89 22.39 6.20
N ALA A 527 -21.00 22.51 7.19
CA ALA A 527 -19.75 21.77 7.22
C ALA A 527 -19.96 20.24 7.27
N ALA A 528 -20.95 19.78 8.04
CA ALA A 528 -21.32 18.37 8.13
C ALA A 528 -21.80 17.82 6.78
N VAL A 529 -22.53 18.62 6.02
CA VAL A 529 -22.98 18.26 4.66
C VAL A 529 -21.80 18.20 3.69
N ILE A 530 -20.97 19.26 3.63
CA ILE A 530 -19.83 19.34 2.70
C ILE A 530 -18.84 18.20 2.96
N GLU A 531 -18.41 18.02 4.21
CA GLU A 531 -17.45 16.97 4.54
C GLU A 531 -18.10 15.58 4.54
N GLY A 532 -19.39 15.46 4.88
CA GLY A 532 -20.10 14.18 4.82
C GLY A 532 -20.25 13.65 3.40
N LEU A 533 -20.44 14.55 2.41
CA LEU A 533 -20.39 14.19 0.99
C LEU A 533 -18.97 13.76 0.56
N ALA A 534 -17.93 14.44 1.05
CA ALA A 534 -16.55 14.06 0.77
C ALA A 534 -16.18 12.69 1.38
N ASP A 535 -16.57 12.44 2.63
CA ASP A 535 -16.39 11.15 3.32
C ASP A 535 -17.19 10.04 2.61
N ARG A 536 -18.40 10.35 2.11
CA ARG A 536 -19.18 9.43 1.27
C ARG A 536 -18.42 9.04 0.00
N ASP A 537 -17.89 10.02 -0.73
CA ASP A 537 -17.15 9.77 -1.97
C ASP A 537 -15.88 8.94 -1.70
N GLN A 538 -15.17 9.23 -0.61
CA GLN A 538 -14.02 8.43 -0.18
C GLN A 538 -14.41 6.99 0.15
N ASN A 539 -15.47 6.79 0.94
CA ASN A 539 -15.98 5.45 1.26
C ASN A 539 -16.36 4.68 0.01
N VAL A 540 -17.10 5.31 -0.92
CA VAL A 540 -17.48 4.69 -2.21
C VAL A 540 -16.25 4.30 -3.02
N ARG A 541 -15.23 5.15 -3.12
CA ARG A 541 -13.99 4.85 -3.84
C ARG A 541 -13.23 3.67 -3.23
N MET A 542 -13.05 3.67 -1.91
CA MET A 542 -12.38 2.57 -1.21
C MET A 542 -13.15 1.25 -1.41
N ARG A 543 -14.48 1.28 -1.27
CA ARG A 543 -15.31 0.10 -1.53
C ARG A 543 -15.25 -0.36 -2.98
N GLN A 544 -15.20 0.56 -3.94
CA GLN A 544 -15.07 0.21 -5.35
C GLN A 544 -13.77 -0.52 -5.61
N TRP A 545 -12.66 -0.04 -5.05
CA TRP A 545 -11.37 -0.70 -5.15
C TRP A 545 -11.38 -2.10 -4.51
N ASP A 546 -11.93 -2.23 -3.29
CA ASP A 546 -12.04 -3.49 -2.58
C ASP A 546 -12.88 -4.53 -3.34
N TYR A 547 -14.07 -4.13 -3.83
CA TYR A 547 -14.92 -5.02 -4.63
C TYR A 547 -14.29 -5.38 -5.96
N MET A 548 -13.72 -4.42 -6.70
CA MET A 548 -13.08 -4.70 -7.99
C MET A 548 -11.92 -5.70 -7.82
N GLY A 549 -11.07 -5.52 -6.80
CA GLY A 549 -9.97 -6.45 -6.54
C GLY A 549 -10.46 -7.87 -6.20
N LYS A 550 -11.53 -8.01 -5.39
CA LYS A 550 -12.09 -9.32 -5.06
C LYS A 550 -12.82 -9.97 -6.23
N ILE A 551 -13.57 -9.20 -7.01
CA ILE A 551 -14.26 -9.66 -8.23
C ILE A 551 -13.24 -10.13 -9.28
N GLU A 552 -12.17 -9.37 -9.51
CA GLU A 552 -11.08 -9.77 -10.41
C GLU A 552 -10.44 -11.08 -9.95
N GLN A 553 -10.23 -11.26 -8.65
CA GLN A 553 -9.72 -12.51 -8.10
C GLN A 553 -10.68 -13.68 -8.37
N ILE A 554 -12.00 -13.50 -8.21
CA ILE A 554 -13.00 -14.54 -8.56
C ILE A 554 -12.87 -14.93 -10.03
N PHE A 555 -12.90 -13.96 -10.94
CA PHE A 555 -12.83 -14.25 -12.37
C PHE A 555 -11.49 -14.86 -12.79
N ARG A 556 -10.39 -14.48 -12.13
CA ARG A 556 -9.09 -15.10 -12.35
C ARG A 556 -9.06 -16.55 -11.90
N VAL A 557 -9.72 -16.89 -10.79
CA VAL A 557 -9.86 -18.29 -10.34
C VAL A 557 -10.77 -19.06 -11.30
N TYR A 558 -11.92 -18.50 -11.67
CA TYR A 558 -12.84 -19.10 -12.63
C TYR A 558 -12.14 -19.40 -13.97
N ALA A 559 -11.40 -18.44 -14.54
CA ALA A 559 -10.64 -18.64 -15.76
C ALA A 559 -9.55 -19.73 -15.64
N LYS A 560 -8.90 -19.85 -14.47
CA LYS A 560 -7.96 -20.95 -14.21
C LYS A 560 -8.66 -22.30 -14.14
N LEU A 561 -9.83 -22.37 -13.50
CA LEU A 561 -10.61 -23.61 -13.40
C LEU A 561 -11.11 -24.06 -14.78
N GLU A 562 -11.57 -23.14 -15.63
CA GLU A 562 -11.94 -23.43 -17.03
C GLU A 562 -10.77 -24.01 -17.83
N LEU A 563 -9.55 -23.51 -17.59
CA LEU A 563 -8.33 -24.05 -18.20
C LEU A 563 -7.92 -25.43 -17.65
N LEU A 564 -8.17 -25.69 -16.36
CA LEU A 564 -7.84 -26.96 -15.70
C LEU A 564 -8.86 -28.06 -16.01
N PHE A 565 -10.13 -27.70 -16.18
CA PHE A 565 -11.22 -28.62 -16.49
C PHE A 565 -11.87 -28.37 -17.87
N PRO A 566 -11.15 -28.45 -19.02
CA PRO A 566 -11.73 -28.13 -20.33
C PRO A 566 -12.92 -28.98 -20.76
N ARG A 567 -13.11 -30.16 -20.13
CA ARG A 567 -14.18 -31.11 -20.43
C ARG A 567 -15.38 -30.99 -19.48
N GLN A 568 -15.27 -30.20 -18.42
CA GLN A 568 -16.33 -30.00 -17.44
C GLN A 568 -16.87 -28.58 -17.58
N ASP A 569 -18.17 -28.43 -17.35
CA ASP A 569 -18.81 -27.11 -17.31
C ASP A 569 -18.62 -26.53 -15.90
N VAL A 570 -17.61 -25.66 -15.73
CA VAL A 570 -17.26 -25.10 -14.41
C VAL A 570 -18.42 -24.27 -13.84
N LEU A 571 -19.24 -23.65 -14.70
CA LEU A 571 -20.43 -22.94 -14.27
C LEU A 571 -21.43 -23.89 -13.60
N ARG A 572 -21.66 -25.07 -14.19
CA ARG A 572 -22.50 -26.11 -13.56
C ARG A 572 -21.90 -26.67 -12.28
N MET A 573 -20.58 -26.82 -12.22
CA MET A 573 -19.92 -27.25 -10.98
C MET A 573 -20.20 -26.25 -9.84
N LEU A 574 -20.17 -24.95 -10.13
CA LEU A 574 -20.49 -23.91 -9.14
C LEU A 574 -21.94 -23.97 -8.63
N GLU A 575 -22.86 -24.65 -9.32
CA GLU A 575 -24.23 -24.88 -8.83
C GLU A 575 -24.29 -25.89 -7.67
N SER A 576 -23.28 -26.76 -7.54
CA SER A 576 -23.13 -27.73 -6.44
C SER A 576 -21.87 -27.43 -5.60
N PRO A 577 -21.96 -26.53 -4.60
CA PRO A 577 -20.79 -26.05 -3.83
C PRO A 577 -19.94 -27.16 -3.20
N LYS A 578 -20.58 -28.21 -2.66
CA LYS A 578 -19.90 -29.38 -2.09
C LYS A 578 -19.05 -30.14 -3.12
N GLU A 579 -19.64 -30.45 -4.28
CA GLU A 579 -18.92 -31.17 -5.34
C GLU A 579 -17.80 -30.30 -5.91
N PHE A 580 -18.07 -29.01 -6.11
CA PHE A 580 -17.08 -28.02 -6.52
C PHE A 580 -15.87 -27.97 -5.59
N LEU A 581 -16.09 -27.79 -4.28
CA LEU A 581 -15.00 -27.74 -3.29
C LEU A 581 -14.22 -29.05 -3.27
N SER A 582 -14.89 -30.20 -3.28
CA SER A 582 -14.22 -31.50 -3.27
C SER A 582 -13.37 -31.75 -4.52
N THR A 583 -13.87 -31.34 -5.70
CA THR A 583 -13.17 -31.50 -6.97
C THR A 583 -11.91 -30.64 -6.98
N ILE A 584 -12.03 -29.41 -6.50
CA ILE A 584 -10.93 -28.46 -6.48
C ILE A 584 -9.88 -28.80 -5.40
N ALA A 585 -10.31 -29.25 -4.23
CA ALA A 585 -9.42 -29.69 -3.17
C ALA A 585 -8.53 -30.87 -3.61
N SER A 586 -9.06 -31.76 -4.47
CA SER A 586 -8.30 -32.92 -4.96
C SER A 586 -7.15 -32.57 -5.92
N GLU A 587 -7.14 -31.38 -6.52
CA GLU A 587 -6.04 -30.93 -7.40
C GLU A 587 -4.83 -30.33 -6.66
N GLY A 588 -4.89 -30.18 -5.33
CA GLY A 588 -3.71 -29.83 -4.51
C GLY A 588 -3.18 -28.40 -4.67
N ARG A 589 -4.02 -27.44 -5.13
CA ARG A 589 -3.61 -26.04 -5.39
C ARG A 589 -4.25 -24.98 -4.47
N ASP A 590 -4.81 -25.39 -3.33
CA ASP A 590 -5.46 -24.50 -2.33
C ASP A 590 -6.53 -23.54 -2.91
N PHE A 591 -7.10 -23.85 -4.08
CA PHE A 591 -8.11 -23.03 -4.73
C PHE A 591 -9.41 -22.96 -3.93
N ASP A 592 -9.76 -24.05 -3.24
CA ASP A 592 -10.87 -24.15 -2.29
C ASP A 592 -10.75 -23.09 -1.20
N LYS A 593 -9.57 -22.95 -0.59
CA LYS A 593 -9.27 -21.90 0.40
C LYS A 593 -9.38 -20.52 -0.21
N ILE A 594 -8.84 -20.32 -1.42
CA ILE A 594 -8.88 -19.01 -2.09
C ILE A 594 -10.33 -18.56 -2.35
N VAL A 595 -11.19 -19.46 -2.82
CA VAL A 595 -12.61 -19.16 -3.08
C VAL A 595 -13.35 -18.92 -1.77
N ALA A 596 -13.14 -19.76 -0.75
CA ALA A 596 -13.74 -19.61 0.57
C ALA A 596 -13.37 -18.26 1.22
N VAL A 597 -12.09 -17.90 1.24
CA VAL A 597 -11.61 -16.62 1.80
C VAL A 597 -12.19 -15.43 1.04
N ASN A 598 -12.25 -15.50 -0.29
CA ASN A 598 -12.83 -14.44 -1.09
C ASN A 598 -14.33 -14.24 -0.78
N ALA A 599 -15.10 -15.33 -0.64
CA ALA A 599 -16.51 -15.26 -0.28
C ALA A 599 -16.71 -14.73 1.16
N LEU A 600 -15.86 -15.12 2.11
CA LEU A 600 -15.87 -14.60 3.48
C LEU A 600 -15.53 -13.10 3.53
N ASP A 601 -14.58 -12.64 2.70
CA ASP A 601 -14.26 -11.21 2.57
C ASP A 601 -15.45 -10.41 2.04
N LEU A 602 -16.17 -10.93 1.03
CA LEU A 602 -17.35 -10.27 0.47
C LEU A 602 -18.53 -10.26 1.46
N LEU A 603 -18.70 -11.33 2.24
CA LEU A 603 -19.63 -11.37 3.37
C LEU A 603 -19.29 -10.30 4.41
N TYR A 604 -18.00 -10.19 4.78
CA TYR A 604 -17.52 -9.16 5.70
C TYR A 604 -17.76 -7.75 5.15
N PHE A 605 -17.47 -7.51 3.87
CA PHE A 605 -17.72 -6.22 3.22
C PHE A 605 -19.19 -5.83 3.27
N TRP A 606 -20.08 -6.78 2.97
CA TRP A 606 -21.53 -6.54 2.96
C TRP A 606 -22.07 -6.04 4.31
N TRP A 607 -21.58 -6.58 5.42
CA TRP A 607 -22.09 -6.29 6.75
C TRP A 607 -21.32 -5.19 7.51
N TYR A 608 -20.00 -5.10 7.38
CA TYR A 608 -19.19 -4.17 8.17
C TYR A 608 -18.80 -2.91 7.41
N GLN A 609 -18.65 -2.98 6.08
CA GLN A 609 -18.03 -1.89 5.34
C GLN A 609 -19.04 -0.84 4.88
N PRO A 610 -18.77 0.47 5.10
CA PRO A 610 -19.69 1.54 4.76
C PRO A 610 -19.93 1.59 3.25
N ARG A 611 -21.16 1.83 2.81
CA ARG A 611 -21.54 1.92 1.38
C ARG A 611 -21.28 0.66 0.53
N ALA A 612 -20.93 -0.47 1.15
CA ALA A 612 -20.61 -1.70 0.43
C ALA A 612 -21.76 -2.18 -0.49
N LYS A 613 -22.99 -2.28 0.06
CA LYS A 613 -24.19 -2.69 -0.70
C LYS A 613 -24.45 -1.81 -1.93
N SER A 614 -24.26 -0.50 -1.80
CA SER A 614 -24.47 0.44 -2.91
C SER A 614 -23.44 0.30 -4.02
N VAL A 615 -22.19 0.00 -3.67
CA VAL A 615 -21.13 -0.23 -4.65
C VAL A 615 -21.29 -1.59 -5.31
N LEU A 616 -21.59 -2.66 -4.56
CA LEU A 616 -21.85 -3.96 -5.14
C LEU A 616 -23.02 -3.92 -6.13
N ARG A 617 -24.10 -3.18 -5.81
CA ARG A 617 -25.20 -2.95 -6.74
C ARG A 617 -24.75 -2.33 -8.07
N ARG A 618 -23.79 -1.40 -8.01
CA ARG A 618 -23.21 -0.80 -9.22
C ARG A 618 -22.38 -1.82 -10.00
N CYS A 619 -21.50 -2.57 -9.33
CA CYS A 619 -20.71 -3.62 -9.96
C CYS A 619 -21.60 -4.66 -10.66
N LEU A 620 -22.66 -5.16 -9.99
CA LEU A 620 -23.59 -6.14 -10.57
C LEU A 620 -24.33 -5.62 -11.82
N ARG A 621 -24.57 -4.30 -11.92
CA ARG A 621 -25.18 -3.68 -13.11
C ARG A 621 -24.22 -3.54 -14.28
N GLU A 622 -22.93 -3.42 -13.99
CA GLU A 622 -21.87 -3.33 -15.00
C GLU A 622 -21.48 -4.74 -15.54
N MET A 623 -21.75 -5.80 -14.78
CA MET A 623 -21.53 -7.20 -15.19
C MET A 623 -22.53 -7.69 -16.24
N THR A 624 -22.03 -8.55 -17.15
CA THR A 624 -22.85 -9.38 -18.04
C THR A 624 -23.66 -10.42 -17.26
N GLN A 625 -24.63 -11.07 -17.92
CA GLN A 625 -25.46 -12.10 -17.29
C GLN A 625 -24.63 -13.30 -16.82
N GLU A 626 -23.66 -13.74 -17.62
CA GLU A 626 -22.78 -14.86 -17.28
C GLU A 626 -21.82 -14.51 -16.14
N GLU A 627 -21.17 -13.34 -16.20
CA GLU A 627 -20.31 -12.85 -15.11
C GLU A 627 -21.08 -12.74 -13.79
N ARG A 628 -22.34 -12.30 -13.84
CA ARG A 628 -23.19 -12.21 -12.65
C ARG A 628 -23.54 -13.58 -12.09
N LYS A 629 -23.81 -14.57 -12.94
CA LYS A 629 -24.04 -15.96 -12.50
C LYS A 629 -22.81 -16.54 -11.85
N VAL A 630 -21.64 -16.43 -12.50
CA VAL A 630 -20.35 -16.89 -11.94
C VAL A 630 -20.10 -16.23 -10.58
N PHE A 631 -20.28 -14.91 -10.49
CA PHE A 631 -20.12 -14.18 -9.24
C PHE A 631 -21.06 -14.73 -8.16
N LEU A 632 -22.36 -14.87 -8.45
CA LEU A 632 -23.34 -15.32 -7.47
C LEU A 632 -23.09 -16.77 -7.01
N LEU A 633 -22.86 -17.68 -7.94
CA LEU A 633 -22.62 -19.10 -7.63
C LEU A 633 -21.30 -19.28 -6.85
N SER A 634 -20.27 -18.48 -7.13
CA SER A 634 -19.03 -18.51 -6.34
C SER A 634 -19.24 -18.22 -4.85
N GLN A 635 -20.29 -17.47 -4.50
CA GLN A 635 -20.61 -17.15 -3.10
C GLN A 635 -21.34 -18.30 -2.38
N TYR A 636 -21.92 -19.25 -3.11
CA TYR A 636 -22.65 -20.37 -2.51
C TYR A 636 -21.74 -21.38 -1.78
N VAL A 637 -20.43 -21.27 -1.96
CA VAL A 637 -19.43 -21.91 -1.09
C VAL A 637 -19.67 -21.58 0.40
N LEU A 638 -20.28 -20.43 0.72
CA LEU A 638 -20.65 -20.08 2.09
C LEU A 638 -21.78 -20.95 2.68
N LEU A 639 -22.47 -21.79 1.89
CA LEU A 639 -23.46 -22.74 2.40
C LEU A 639 -22.80 -23.98 3.03
N GLU A 640 -21.55 -24.28 2.66
CA GLU A 640 -20.79 -25.43 3.15
C GLU A 640 -20.20 -25.15 4.55
N ALA A 641 -21.10 -25.14 5.54
CA ALA A 641 -20.76 -24.77 6.92
C ALA A 641 -19.67 -25.63 7.54
N LYS A 642 -19.57 -26.91 7.15
CA LYS A 642 -18.56 -27.84 7.69
C LYS A 642 -17.17 -27.46 7.21
N GLU A 643 -17.00 -27.31 5.90
CA GLU A 643 -15.75 -26.99 5.22
C GLU A 643 -15.25 -25.61 5.65
N ILE A 644 -16.13 -24.60 5.69
CA ILE A 644 -15.78 -23.25 6.14
C ILE A 644 -15.42 -23.21 7.63
N SER A 645 -16.18 -23.93 8.48
CA SER A 645 -15.84 -23.99 9.92
C SER A 645 -14.50 -24.67 10.16
N GLN A 646 -14.16 -25.70 9.38
CA GLN A 646 -12.85 -26.35 9.42
C GLN A 646 -11.73 -25.37 9.09
N LEU A 647 -11.89 -24.52 8.08
CA LEU A 647 -10.89 -23.49 7.75
C LEU A 647 -10.64 -22.52 8.91
N PHE A 648 -11.67 -22.13 9.66
CA PHE A 648 -11.50 -21.31 10.87
C PHE A 648 -10.73 -22.05 11.97
N LEU A 649 -11.01 -23.34 12.16
CA LEU A 649 -10.33 -24.20 13.14
C LEU A 649 -8.86 -24.46 12.76
N ASP A 650 -8.57 -24.60 11.48
CA ASP A 650 -7.22 -24.80 10.92
C ASP A 650 -6.36 -23.53 10.98
N GLY A 651 -6.90 -22.43 11.51
CA GLY A 651 -6.13 -21.23 11.85
C GLY A 651 -6.26 -20.08 10.86
N LEU A 652 -7.27 -20.06 9.97
CA LEU A 652 -7.47 -18.98 9.00
C LEU A 652 -7.44 -17.57 9.61
N VAL A 653 -7.99 -17.40 10.83
CA VAL A 653 -8.09 -16.10 11.53
C VAL A 653 -7.27 -16.08 12.85
N GLY A 654 -6.46 -17.11 13.09
CA GLY A 654 -5.65 -17.22 14.32
C GLY A 654 -6.49 -17.47 15.59
N LYS A 655 -5.98 -16.99 16.74
CA LYS A 655 -6.50 -17.34 18.08
C LYS A 655 -7.93 -16.82 18.37
N ASP A 656 -8.37 -15.78 17.67
CA ASP A 656 -9.70 -15.16 17.85
C ASP A 656 -10.77 -15.70 16.87
N PHE A 657 -10.61 -16.94 16.38
CA PHE A 657 -11.52 -17.53 15.38
C PHE A 657 -12.98 -17.63 15.84
N SER A 658 -13.25 -17.72 17.14
CA SER A 658 -14.60 -17.92 17.69
C SER A 658 -15.60 -16.83 17.28
N LYS A 659 -15.17 -15.56 17.31
CA LYS A 659 -16.01 -14.42 16.91
C LYS A 659 -16.26 -14.40 15.41
N ALA A 660 -15.24 -14.73 14.62
CA ALA A 660 -15.34 -14.77 13.17
C ALA A 660 -16.25 -15.93 12.70
N LEU A 661 -16.14 -17.09 13.36
CA LEU A 661 -16.98 -18.25 13.12
C LEU A 661 -18.46 -17.95 13.46
N ALA A 662 -18.73 -17.36 14.62
CA ALA A 662 -20.08 -16.95 14.99
C ALA A 662 -20.68 -15.96 13.97
N PHE A 663 -19.89 -14.97 13.54
CA PHE A 663 -20.30 -14.04 12.49
C PHE A 663 -20.64 -14.76 11.18
N TYR A 664 -19.82 -15.71 10.74
CA TYR A 664 -20.10 -16.50 9.54
C TYR A 664 -21.41 -17.29 9.67
N LEU A 665 -21.61 -18.02 10.77
CA LEU A 665 -22.78 -18.86 10.98
C LEU A 665 -24.08 -18.05 11.03
N ASP A 666 -24.07 -16.89 11.68
CA ASP A 666 -25.26 -16.05 11.85
C ASP A 666 -25.62 -15.25 10.58
N TYR A 667 -24.63 -14.83 9.80
CA TYR A 667 -24.81 -13.82 8.75
C TYR A 667 -24.61 -14.31 7.31
N SER A 668 -24.10 -15.53 7.10
CA SER A 668 -23.89 -16.12 5.76
C SER A 668 -25.19 -16.33 4.97
N ARG A 669 -26.19 -17.01 5.56
CA ARG A 669 -27.48 -17.26 4.88
C ARG A 669 -28.24 -15.97 4.55
N PRO A 670 -28.45 -15.03 5.51
CA PRO A 670 -29.12 -13.77 5.19
C PRO A 670 -28.37 -12.91 4.17
N TYR A 671 -27.04 -13.04 4.10
CA TYR A 671 -26.24 -12.39 3.05
C TYR A 671 -26.55 -12.96 1.67
N LEU A 672 -26.54 -14.28 1.51
CA LEU A 672 -26.79 -14.93 0.22
C LEU A 672 -28.20 -14.64 -0.30
N GLU A 673 -29.21 -14.66 0.57
CA GLU A 673 -30.59 -14.33 0.22
C GLU A 673 -30.71 -12.88 -0.31
N GLN A 674 -30.15 -11.91 0.42
CA GLN A 674 -30.15 -10.51 0.00
C GLN A 674 -29.32 -10.29 -1.28
N LEU A 675 -28.23 -11.05 -1.46
CA LEU A 675 -27.40 -10.96 -2.64
C LEU A 675 -28.15 -11.46 -3.88
N GLN A 676 -28.88 -12.57 -3.75
CA GLN A 676 -29.72 -13.12 -4.81
C GLN A 676 -30.82 -12.14 -5.21
N GLU A 677 -31.53 -11.56 -4.24
CA GLU A 677 -32.54 -10.53 -4.49
C GLU A 677 -31.94 -9.31 -5.21
N LEU A 678 -30.74 -8.88 -4.80
CA LEU A 678 -30.04 -7.77 -5.43
C LEU A 678 -29.63 -8.09 -6.87
N ALA A 679 -29.12 -9.30 -7.13
CA ALA A 679 -28.72 -9.75 -8.46
C ALA A 679 -29.90 -9.81 -9.43
N LEU A 680 -31.06 -10.30 -8.97
CA LEU A 680 -32.31 -10.32 -9.74
C LEU A 680 -32.78 -8.89 -10.09
N ARG A 681 -32.74 -7.97 -9.13
CA ARG A 681 -33.09 -6.55 -9.35
C ARG A 681 -32.13 -5.80 -10.26
N CYS A 682 -30.96 -6.34 -10.54
CA CYS A 682 -29.97 -5.76 -11.45
C CYS A 682 -29.96 -6.44 -12.82
N ALA A 683 -30.85 -7.41 -13.07
CA ALA A 683 -31.09 -7.95 -14.39
C ALA A 683 -31.55 -6.85 -15.36
N PRO A 684 -31.01 -6.78 -16.59
CA PRO A 684 -31.49 -5.83 -17.59
C PRO A 684 -32.97 -6.12 -17.88
N GLU A 685 -33.82 -5.08 -17.81
CA GLU A 685 -35.20 -5.15 -18.27
C GLU A 685 -35.21 -5.29 -19.80
N GLY A 686 -35.27 -6.54 -20.29
CA GLY A 686 -35.22 -6.78 -21.74
C GLY A 686 -34.96 -8.23 -22.13
N LEU A 687 -35.84 -9.13 -21.70
CA LEU A 687 -36.32 -10.34 -22.41
C LEU A 687 -37.14 -11.14 -21.40
N GLY A 688 -38.44 -10.82 -21.34
CA GLY A 688 -39.44 -11.70 -20.76
C GLY A 688 -39.53 -12.97 -21.59
N GLY A 689 -38.59 -13.89 -21.40
CA GLY A 689 -38.81 -15.32 -21.54
C GLY A 689 -39.30 -15.82 -20.19
N THR A 690 -40.53 -16.30 -20.16
CA THR A 690 -41.18 -16.94 -19.01
C THR A 690 -40.25 -17.92 -18.31
N VAL A 691 -39.64 -17.49 -17.20
CA VAL A 691 -39.23 -18.40 -16.14
C VAL A 691 -40.34 -18.35 -15.10
N ASP A 692 -41.37 -19.16 -15.31
CA ASP A 692 -42.22 -19.65 -14.24
C ASP A 692 -41.32 -20.43 -13.27
N GLY A 693 -40.71 -19.70 -12.35
CA GLY A 693 -39.83 -20.24 -11.33
C GLY A 693 -40.15 -19.53 -10.04
N LYS A 694 -41.19 -20.01 -9.33
CA LYS A 694 -41.31 -19.79 -7.88
C LYS A 694 -39.94 -20.01 -7.23
N PRO A 695 -39.59 -19.24 -6.18
CA PRO A 695 -38.35 -19.45 -5.45
C PRO A 695 -38.23 -20.93 -5.09
N ARG A 696 -37.21 -21.62 -5.61
CA ARG A 696 -36.81 -22.90 -5.01
C ARG A 696 -36.32 -22.54 -3.60
N PRO A 697 -36.91 -23.10 -2.54
CA PRO A 697 -36.32 -22.97 -1.22
C PRO A 697 -34.89 -23.50 -1.29
N LEU A 698 -33.99 -22.87 -0.53
CA LEU A 698 -32.64 -23.37 -0.31
C LEU A 698 -32.73 -24.88 0.01
N PRO A 699 -31.90 -25.74 -0.59
CA PRO A 699 -31.83 -27.13 -0.15
C PRO A 699 -31.54 -27.15 1.35
N GLY A 700 -32.34 -27.94 2.07
CA GLY A 700 -32.29 -28.08 3.52
C GLY A 700 -30.97 -28.63 4.02
#